data_AF-A0A939Z663-F1
#
_entry.id   AF-A0A939Z663-F1
#
_cell.length_a   1.000
_cell.length_b   1.000
_cell.length_c   1.000
_cell.angle_alpha   90.00
_cell.angle_beta   90.00
_cell.angle_gamma   90.00
#
_symmetry.space_group_name_H-M   'P 1'
#
loop_
_entity.id
_entity.type
_entity.pdbx_description
1 polymer ?
#
loop_
_entity_poly.entity_id
_entity_poly.type
_entity_poly.pdbx_seq_one_letter_code
_entity_poly.pdbx_strand_id
1 'polypeptide(L)'
;MKKAKRIISVFLSLLLAFSALSAGGGSVLFITAHGADFSGTCGENATWDLSPDSGRLTISGEGETEDYTLNITAPWAVFRSLIKSVSVGEGITTLGNFAFYNLTALTSASLPSSLLKIGNFAFAGCSTLSGITIPVNVVSIGEKAFQNCSALTLVNFNAAQSNNLTANSDVFYNAGRSAGGITVNFGSTVTRIPANICYVSGSSYRPKITHINISNGVTTIGEGAFRACNNLTSISIPDSVKTIGSSVFYYCSQLGSVNLGNGVESIGSNAFYDCVSLSEITLPKSIKTIGGMAFIECTGLSRVNYKGSVKEWCGITFGSNYANPVSYANNLFINGALLTQITADDLNTITKIGAYQFYNCKCLESITIPAAVKTFGNMAFAGCTGLTEVNYLGTVAGWCGITFANNSSNPVYTAKTLSIKGNPLTAVTASDLTGVTDTGDYQFMNCLCIETVDIPDCVKKMSFYGCSSITRVNYAGTVAGWCGIQFGSAQDNPVSCSHNLYINDELLTEITLEDTQDLEKVGDFAFYYDSAITSVNLSESVTQIGESVFQHCHYLSSVTLPDTITDMGSYAFGYCYSIRSINIPSSLREIKEGTFSMCASLTEPDIPHGVRVIDANAFSLCFNMRIVHIPESVVEIGRDAFDITLTDSRVTRMQNLYNQAIAEGLDEIEDMPVDMLGRWLRNTGFKLTDVYYAGTFKRWDEMTIFGGNGDLEKANIHFLGYHTHDYYETVTVAPTCTQPGVAMYVCYCGQGTYTQEIPALGHDYHGVVTDPTCMRPGYTTYFCSRCTSVYTDDETPALGHDFSAGEVTEPTCTQGGYTTYNCSRCSEFYTGAETEPLGHRYATITVSASCEKGGYVEHKCTRCTYSYRTDQTDPLGHEYDGGVVTAPTCTEDGYTTYTCSRCHGTKTDNAVPALGHKYTSAVTAPTCTEGGYTTHTCTRCPYSYTDSRKPALGHSFTHYVYNNDATTEKDGTETAKCDRCDAIDTRTKSGTRINPTKDAVLKVNDGETTVDYRSIVTVTASAQGVPDGYILAIYDGGKVIKGDSKSVSYPVGEVREQKTLTVKVIDKNGNVQKDGNGKDLSEAVKIEVKDGFFDKLIAFFKGLFGLLPEIKI
;
A
#
# COMPACT_ATOMS: atom_id res chain seq x y z
N MET A 1 25.45 -2.50 -74.46
CA MET A 1 26.83 -2.49 -75.00
C MET A 1 27.72 -3.44 -74.19
N LYS A 2 28.92 -3.79 -74.69
CA LYS A 2 29.70 -4.99 -74.29
C LYS A 2 30.51 -4.82 -72.99
N LYS A 3 30.49 -5.86 -72.12
CA LYS A 3 31.52 -6.25 -71.11
C LYS A 3 31.81 -5.21 -69.99
N ALA A 4 32.29 -5.53 -68.78
CA ALA A 4 32.79 -6.78 -68.18
C ALA A 4 32.43 -6.89 -66.67
N LYS A 5 32.76 -8.01 -66.03
CA LYS A 5 32.58 -8.28 -64.58
C LYS A 5 33.74 -7.75 -63.72
N ARG A 6 33.41 -7.38 -62.46
CA ARG A 6 34.21 -7.45 -61.20
C ARG A 6 35.62 -6.82 -61.14
N ILE A 7 35.78 -5.87 -60.21
CA ILE A 7 36.97 -5.52 -59.36
C ILE A 7 36.37 -4.71 -58.18
N ILE A 8 36.42 -5.16 -56.93
CA ILE A 8 37.54 -5.21 -55.96
C ILE A 8 37.89 -3.82 -55.38
N SER A 9 37.84 -3.75 -54.05
CA SER A 9 38.26 -2.63 -53.20
C SER A 9 39.78 -2.49 -53.15
N VAL A 10 40.29 -1.30 -53.45
CA VAL A 10 41.57 -0.72 -52.98
C VAL A 10 41.40 0.80 -53.01
N PHE A 11 41.79 1.53 -51.95
CA PHE A 11 42.68 2.71 -51.97
C PHE A 11 42.79 3.36 -50.58
N LEU A 12 44.04 3.40 -50.11
CA LEU A 12 44.79 4.43 -49.37
C LEU A 12 44.00 5.42 -48.46
N SER A 13 44.27 5.58 -47.16
CA SER A 13 45.51 5.72 -46.37
C SER A 13 46.21 7.09 -46.43
N LEU A 14 46.45 7.68 -45.24
CA LEU A 14 47.48 8.67 -44.82
C LEU A 14 47.05 9.11 -43.39
N LEU A 15 47.86 9.21 -42.33
CA LEU A 15 49.31 9.15 -42.09
C LEU A 15 49.57 8.35 -40.77
N LEU A 16 50.73 7.74 -40.48
CA LEU A 16 51.98 7.65 -41.27
C LEU A 16 52.70 6.27 -41.17
N ALA A 17 53.80 6.17 -40.42
CA ALA A 17 54.82 5.09 -40.40
C ALA A 17 55.66 5.23 -39.10
N PHE A 18 56.69 4.43 -38.75
CA PHE A 18 57.56 3.44 -39.43
C PHE A 18 57.79 2.21 -38.48
N SER A 19 58.47 1.10 -38.79
CA SER A 19 59.30 0.55 -39.91
C SER A 19 59.26 -1.00 -39.76
N ALA A 20 59.16 -1.90 -40.75
CA ALA A 20 59.82 -2.05 -42.08
C ALA A 20 61.33 -2.34 -41.99
N LEU A 21 61.95 -3.34 -42.63
CA LEU A 21 61.49 -4.44 -43.52
C LEU A 21 62.64 -5.46 -43.70
N SER A 22 62.37 -6.74 -44.06
CA SER A 22 62.94 -7.45 -45.24
C SER A 22 62.93 -8.99 -45.14
N ALA A 23 62.62 -9.64 -46.28
CA ALA A 23 62.90 -11.03 -46.73
C ALA A 23 62.73 -12.24 -45.77
N GLY A 24 62.28 -13.42 -46.20
CA GLY A 24 61.85 -13.89 -47.52
C GLY A 24 62.10 -15.40 -47.68
N GLY A 25 61.09 -16.19 -48.06
CA GLY A 25 61.19 -17.58 -48.56
C GLY A 25 61.93 -18.61 -47.69
N GLY A 26 61.20 -19.40 -46.90
CA GLY A 26 61.77 -20.54 -46.16
C GLY A 26 60.74 -21.58 -45.76
N SER A 27 61.11 -22.84 -45.95
CA SER A 27 60.47 -24.12 -45.63
C SER A 27 59.50 -24.20 -44.44
N VAL A 28 58.66 -25.25 -44.45
CA VAL A 28 57.97 -25.77 -43.25
C VAL A 28 59.03 -26.08 -42.18
N LEU A 29 59.19 -25.15 -41.24
CA LEU A 29 59.99 -25.33 -40.05
C LEU A 29 59.11 -25.94 -38.97
N PHE A 30 59.24 -27.26 -38.81
CA PHE A 30 59.10 -27.83 -37.48
C PHE A 30 60.12 -27.12 -36.59
N ILE A 31 59.66 -26.19 -35.74
CA ILE A 31 60.42 -25.81 -34.56
C ILE A 31 60.36 -27.05 -33.66
N THR A 32 61.30 -27.97 -33.89
CA THR A 32 61.70 -28.90 -32.84
C THR A 32 62.42 -28.05 -31.81
N ALA A 33 61.67 -27.62 -30.79
CA ALA A 33 62.19 -26.88 -29.66
C ALA A 33 63.05 -27.83 -28.79
N HIS A 34 64.24 -28.16 -29.28
CA HIS A 34 65.30 -28.76 -28.48
C HIS A 34 65.76 -27.73 -27.45
N GLY A 35 65.05 -27.66 -26.32
CA GLY A 35 65.30 -26.72 -25.22
C GLY A 35 64.08 -25.96 -24.68
N ALA A 36 62.86 -26.25 -25.13
CA ALA A 36 61.65 -25.79 -24.43
C ALA A 36 61.20 -26.89 -23.45
N ASP A 37 61.46 -26.69 -22.16
CA ASP A 37 60.96 -27.60 -21.14
C ASP A 37 59.42 -27.48 -21.07
N PHE A 38 58.74 -28.59 -21.35
CA PHE A 38 57.29 -28.70 -21.24
C PHE A 38 56.81 -28.94 -19.80
N SER A 39 57.66 -28.69 -18.81
CA SER A 39 57.35 -28.84 -17.39
C SER A 39 58.12 -27.84 -16.54
N GLY A 40 57.71 -27.64 -15.29
CA GLY A 40 58.41 -26.76 -14.35
C GLY A 40 57.65 -26.55 -13.04
N THR A 41 58.08 -25.57 -12.25
CA THR A 41 57.38 -25.12 -11.03
C THR A 41 56.32 -24.06 -11.36
N CYS A 42 55.31 -23.95 -10.50
CA CYS A 42 54.26 -22.92 -10.57
C CYS A 42 53.74 -22.49 -9.19
N GLY A 43 54.51 -22.78 -8.15
CA GLY A 43 54.24 -22.53 -6.73
C GLY A 43 55.35 -23.20 -5.91
N GLU A 44 55.40 -22.95 -4.59
CA GLU A 44 56.45 -23.49 -3.71
C GLU A 44 56.51 -25.03 -3.73
N ASN A 45 55.33 -25.67 -3.72
CA ASN A 45 55.17 -27.13 -3.76
C ASN A 45 54.30 -27.60 -4.93
N ALA A 46 54.14 -26.76 -5.97
CA ALA A 46 53.30 -27.01 -7.13
C ALA A 46 54.11 -27.01 -8.45
N THR A 47 53.84 -28.00 -9.31
CA THR A 47 54.52 -28.22 -10.59
C THR A 47 53.52 -28.35 -11.74
N TRP A 48 53.98 -28.13 -12.96
CA TRP A 48 53.19 -28.27 -14.18
C TRP A 48 53.90 -29.14 -15.21
N ASP A 49 53.12 -29.80 -16.06
CA ASP A 49 53.56 -30.58 -17.23
C ASP A 49 52.56 -30.39 -18.38
N LEU A 50 53.05 -30.23 -19.61
CA LEU A 50 52.25 -30.08 -20.82
C LEU A 50 52.59 -31.19 -21.82
N SER A 51 51.66 -32.12 -22.02
CA SER A 51 51.75 -33.12 -23.09
C SER A 51 51.45 -32.45 -24.45
N PRO A 52 52.44 -32.24 -25.35
CA PRO A 52 52.23 -31.40 -26.54
C PRO A 52 51.31 -32.05 -27.58
N ASP A 53 51.35 -33.38 -27.70
CA ASP A 53 50.54 -34.15 -28.65
C ASP A 53 49.04 -34.10 -28.31
N SER A 54 48.71 -34.16 -27.02
CA SER A 54 47.33 -34.11 -26.53
C SER A 54 46.84 -32.67 -26.28
N GLY A 55 47.76 -31.73 -26.02
CA GLY A 55 47.43 -30.40 -25.53
C GLY A 55 46.90 -30.40 -24.09
N ARG A 56 47.24 -31.40 -23.28
CA ARG A 56 46.84 -31.49 -21.87
C ARG A 56 47.90 -30.85 -20.97
N LEU A 57 47.52 -29.77 -20.31
CA LEU A 57 48.27 -29.18 -19.20
C LEU A 57 47.82 -29.85 -17.89
N THR A 58 48.78 -30.35 -17.11
CA THR A 58 48.54 -30.96 -15.80
C THR A 58 49.25 -30.15 -14.73
N ILE A 59 48.55 -29.78 -13.67
CA ILE A 59 49.13 -29.13 -12.47
C ILE A 59 49.12 -30.17 -11.35
N SER A 60 50.25 -30.36 -10.68
CA SER A 60 50.46 -31.40 -9.66
C SER A 60 51.19 -30.85 -8.43
N GLY A 61 51.07 -31.52 -7.29
CA GLY A 61 51.67 -31.11 -6.02
C GLY A 61 50.65 -30.60 -5.02
N GLU A 62 51.10 -29.84 -4.03
CA GLU A 62 50.28 -29.39 -2.89
C GLU A 62 50.34 -27.87 -2.70
N GLY A 63 49.27 -27.30 -2.15
CA GLY A 63 49.20 -25.88 -1.79
C GLY A 63 48.81 -24.96 -2.94
N GLU A 64 49.42 -23.77 -3.00
CA GLU A 64 49.00 -22.68 -3.87
C GLU A 64 49.84 -22.60 -5.16
N THR A 65 49.21 -22.29 -6.29
CA THR A 65 49.94 -21.77 -7.46
C THR A 65 50.19 -20.28 -7.30
N GLU A 66 51.24 -19.76 -7.93
CA GLU A 66 51.60 -18.33 -7.90
C GLU A 66 50.48 -17.42 -8.44
N ASP A 67 50.38 -16.21 -7.89
CA ASP A 67 49.55 -15.13 -8.43
C ASP A 67 50.26 -14.45 -9.62
N TYR A 68 49.72 -14.66 -10.83
CA TYR A 68 50.25 -14.08 -12.06
C TYR A 68 49.64 -12.69 -12.35
N THR A 69 50.24 -11.97 -13.30
CA THR A 69 49.77 -10.67 -13.79
C THR A 69 49.93 -10.56 -15.30
N LEU A 70 49.49 -9.44 -15.90
CA LEU A 70 49.75 -9.16 -17.32
C LEU A 70 51.24 -9.06 -17.67
N ASN A 71 52.11 -8.75 -16.69
CA ASN A 71 53.56 -8.61 -16.89
C ASN A 71 54.35 -9.87 -16.44
N ILE A 72 53.76 -10.68 -15.56
CA ILE A 72 54.34 -11.92 -15.03
C ILE A 72 53.33 -13.03 -15.34
N THR A 73 53.39 -13.57 -16.56
CA THR A 73 52.42 -14.58 -17.02
C THR A 73 52.79 -15.98 -16.55
N ALA A 74 51.79 -16.84 -16.35
CA ALA A 74 52.00 -18.25 -16.01
C ALA A 74 52.99 -18.95 -16.99
N PRO A 75 53.85 -19.88 -16.53
CA PRO A 75 54.91 -20.47 -17.35
C PRO A 75 54.43 -21.09 -18.67
N TRP A 76 53.27 -21.76 -18.63
CA TRP A 76 52.64 -22.39 -19.80
C TRP A 76 51.97 -21.40 -20.77
N ALA A 77 51.90 -20.11 -20.46
CA ALA A 77 51.21 -19.11 -21.29
C ALA A 77 51.86 -18.89 -22.65
N VAL A 78 53.11 -19.33 -22.87
CA VAL A 78 53.75 -19.35 -24.20
C VAL A 78 53.15 -20.42 -25.12
N PHE A 79 52.54 -21.48 -24.57
CA PHE A 79 51.92 -22.58 -25.31
C PHE A 79 50.39 -22.45 -25.47
N ARG A 80 49.83 -21.25 -25.28
CA ARG A 80 48.37 -21.01 -25.17
C ARG A 80 47.51 -21.50 -26.34
N SER A 81 48.09 -21.66 -27.52
CA SER A 81 47.44 -22.20 -28.73
C SER A 81 47.42 -23.74 -28.79
N LEU A 82 48.25 -24.42 -28.00
CA LEU A 82 48.34 -25.88 -27.92
C LEU A 82 47.48 -26.46 -26.80
N ILE A 83 47.27 -25.70 -25.71
CA ILE A 83 46.58 -26.19 -24.50
C ILE A 83 45.06 -26.28 -24.77
N LYS A 84 44.59 -27.52 -24.92
CA LYS A 84 43.18 -27.90 -25.18
C LYS A 84 42.44 -28.32 -23.93
N SER A 85 43.14 -28.83 -22.92
CA SER A 85 42.57 -29.27 -21.64
C SER A 85 43.49 -28.97 -20.47
N VAL A 86 42.90 -28.69 -19.31
CA VAL A 86 43.60 -28.46 -18.03
C VAL A 86 43.16 -29.52 -17.01
N SER A 87 44.11 -30.06 -16.26
CA SER A 87 43.91 -31.07 -15.22
C SER A 87 44.66 -30.65 -13.96
N VAL A 88 43.96 -30.08 -12.98
CA VAL A 88 44.56 -29.70 -11.69
C VAL A 88 44.39 -30.87 -10.71
N GLY A 89 45.49 -31.35 -10.12
CA GLY A 89 45.54 -32.50 -9.23
C GLY A 89 45.07 -32.20 -7.80
N GLU A 90 44.61 -33.24 -7.10
CA GLU A 90 44.32 -33.16 -5.66
C GLU A 90 45.58 -32.78 -4.88
N GLY A 91 45.41 -31.94 -3.86
CA GLY A 91 46.50 -31.31 -3.10
C GLY A 91 46.60 -29.80 -3.38
N ILE A 92 46.26 -29.34 -4.58
CA ILE A 92 46.21 -27.92 -4.92
C ILE A 92 45.02 -27.25 -4.24
N THR A 93 45.27 -26.19 -3.45
CA THR A 93 44.29 -25.45 -2.66
C THR A 93 43.91 -24.09 -3.26
N THR A 94 44.83 -23.47 -4.01
CA THR A 94 44.60 -22.16 -4.62
C THR A 94 45.09 -22.13 -6.06
N LEU A 95 44.22 -21.72 -6.98
CA LEU A 95 44.63 -21.21 -8.28
C LEU A 95 44.85 -19.71 -8.17
N GLY A 96 46.06 -19.26 -8.47
CA GLY A 96 46.42 -17.85 -8.45
C GLY A 96 45.77 -17.03 -9.56
N ASN A 97 45.89 -15.71 -9.44
CA ASN A 97 45.38 -14.76 -10.42
C ASN A 97 45.97 -15.05 -11.81
N PHE A 98 45.18 -14.85 -12.88
CA PHE A 98 45.58 -15.04 -14.28
C PHE A 98 46.15 -16.43 -14.68
N ALA A 99 46.05 -17.47 -13.83
CA ALA A 99 46.69 -18.79 -14.06
C ALA A 99 46.45 -19.41 -15.45
N PHE A 100 45.22 -19.36 -15.96
CA PHE A 100 44.84 -19.88 -17.29
C PHE A 100 44.36 -18.74 -18.22
N TYR A 101 44.87 -17.53 -18.02
CA TYR A 101 44.49 -16.34 -18.80
C TYR A 101 44.76 -16.51 -20.31
N ASN A 102 43.76 -16.19 -21.14
CA ASN A 102 43.82 -16.25 -22.60
C ASN A 102 44.30 -17.60 -23.18
N LEU A 103 44.00 -18.72 -22.53
CA LEU A 103 44.11 -20.05 -23.16
C LEU A 103 42.95 -20.24 -24.16
N THR A 104 43.08 -19.62 -25.34
CA THR A 104 42.00 -19.56 -26.34
C THR A 104 41.68 -20.90 -27.03
N ALA A 105 42.55 -21.91 -26.87
CA ALA A 105 42.29 -23.29 -27.31
C ALA A 105 41.67 -24.19 -26.21
N LEU A 106 41.53 -23.69 -24.96
CA LEU A 106 41.08 -24.48 -23.82
C LEU A 106 39.59 -24.83 -23.90
N THR A 107 39.30 -26.10 -24.16
CA THR A 107 37.91 -26.61 -24.29
C THR A 107 37.29 -27.09 -22.98
N SER A 108 38.13 -27.52 -22.03
CA SER A 108 37.74 -28.17 -20.77
C SER A 108 38.80 -27.99 -19.67
N ALA A 109 38.36 -27.85 -18.42
CA ALA A 109 39.23 -27.81 -17.25
C ALA A 109 38.65 -28.67 -16.12
N SER A 110 39.49 -29.51 -15.51
CA SER A 110 39.19 -30.32 -14.34
C SER A 110 39.83 -29.71 -13.09
N LEU A 111 39.02 -29.44 -12.07
CA LEU A 111 39.42 -28.84 -10.80
C LEU A 111 39.25 -29.86 -9.65
N PRO A 112 40.19 -29.95 -8.69
CA PRO A 112 40.20 -30.97 -7.65
C PRO A 112 39.26 -30.62 -6.50
N SER A 113 38.92 -31.62 -5.68
CA SER A 113 38.14 -31.44 -4.47
C SER A 113 38.87 -30.60 -3.40
N SER A 114 40.21 -30.62 -3.40
CA SER A 114 41.06 -29.81 -2.50
C SER A 114 41.01 -28.29 -2.74
N LEU A 115 40.46 -27.83 -3.87
CA LEU A 115 40.52 -26.43 -4.26
C LEU A 115 39.61 -25.54 -3.40
N LEU A 116 40.20 -24.52 -2.77
CA LEU A 116 39.55 -23.53 -1.90
C LEU A 116 39.36 -22.16 -2.57
N LYS A 117 40.26 -21.78 -3.48
CA LYS A 117 40.27 -20.45 -4.10
C LYS A 117 40.54 -20.52 -5.61
N ILE A 118 39.75 -19.76 -6.38
CA ILE A 118 39.99 -19.43 -7.79
C ILE A 118 40.36 -17.94 -7.87
N GLY A 119 41.54 -17.60 -8.36
CA GLY A 119 42.06 -16.23 -8.42
C GLY A 119 41.33 -15.31 -9.40
N ASN A 120 41.64 -14.01 -9.31
CA ASN A 120 41.14 -12.99 -10.21
C ASN A 120 41.60 -13.29 -11.65
N PHE A 121 40.71 -13.14 -12.63
CA PHE A 121 40.97 -13.41 -14.04
C PHE A 121 41.50 -14.84 -14.36
N ALA A 122 41.38 -15.81 -13.45
CA ALA A 122 42.06 -17.11 -13.57
C ALA A 122 41.77 -17.86 -14.88
N PHE A 123 40.56 -17.80 -15.43
CA PHE A 123 40.18 -18.36 -16.72
C PHE A 123 39.75 -17.27 -17.73
N ALA A 124 40.05 -15.99 -17.47
CA ALA A 124 39.58 -14.91 -18.32
C ALA A 124 40.17 -15.03 -19.74
N GLY A 125 39.32 -14.91 -20.76
CA GLY A 125 39.69 -15.07 -22.16
C GLY A 125 39.81 -16.52 -22.66
N CYS A 126 39.44 -17.53 -21.87
CA CYS A 126 39.28 -18.91 -22.34
C CYS A 126 38.04 -19.04 -23.26
N SER A 127 38.12 -18.46 -24.45
CA SER A 127 36.96 -18.25 -25.34
C SER A 127 36.33 -19.53 -25.90
N THR A 128 37.04 -20.65 -25.89
CA THR A 128 36.55 -21.98 -26.32
C THR A 128 36.13 -22.90 -25.16
N LEU A 129 36.22 -22.45 -23.91
CA LEU A 129 35.85 -23.24 -22.73
C LEU A 129 34.34 -23.48 -22.74
N SER A 130 33.96 -24.74 -22.96
CA SER A 130 32.56 -25.14 -23.16
C SER A 130 31.81 -25.34 -21.84
N GLY A 131 32.48 -25.77 -20.78
CA GLY A 131 31.89 -25.92 -19.46
C GLY A 131 32.93 -25.94 -18.34
N ILE A 132 32.48 -25.61 -17.12
CA ILE A 132 33.30 -25.64 -15.90
C ILE A 132 32.52 -26.22 -14.73
N THR A 133 33.21 -26.93 -13.84
CA THR A 133 32.68 -27.38 -12.55
C THR A 133 33.47 -26.72 -11.42
N ILE A 134 32.79 -25.98 -10.55
CA ILE A 134 33.35 -25.38 -9.34
C ILE A 134 33.24 -26.43 -8.22
N PRO A 135 34.36 -26.94 -7.67
CA PRO A 135 34.35 -28.04 -6.71
C PRO A 135 33.83 -27.63 -5.32
N VAL A 136 33.54 -28.64 -4.49
CA VAL A 136 32.74 -28.51 -3.26
C VAL A 136 33.35 -27.59 -2.19
N ASN A 137 34.67 -27.53 -2.10
CA ASN A 137 35.39 -26.79 -1.06
C ASN A 137 35.78 -25.36 -1.46
N VAL A 138 35.38 -24.87 -2.65
CA VAL A 138 35.70 -23.49 -3.06
C VAL A 138 34.95 -22.49 -2.17
N VAL A 139 35.71 -21.67 -1.47
CA VAL A 139 35.22 -20.58 -0.61
C VAL A 139 35.31 -19.23 -1.32
N SER A 140 36.26 -19.06 -2.25
CA SER A 140 36.53 -17.79 -2.92
C SER A 140 36.67 -17.93 -4.44
N ILE A 141 35.98 -17.05 -5.18
CA ILE A 141 36.11 -16.89 -6.64
C ILE A 141 36.45 -15.41 -6.89
N GLY A 142 37.55 -15.18 -7.60
CA GLY A 142 38.09 -13.85 -7.86
C GLY A 142 37.29 -13.05 -8.89
N GLU A 143 37.58 -11.75 -8.93
CA GLU A 143 37.03 -10.82 -9.91
C GLU A 143 37.28 -11.33 -11.33
N LYS A 144 36.25 -11.32 -12.18
CA LYS A 144 36.33 -11.64 -13.61
C LYS A 144 36.94 -13.02 -13.90
N ALA A 145 36.89 -13.96 -12.95
CA ALA A 145 37.52 -15.28 -13.06
C ALA A 145 37.17 -16.03 -14.36
N PHE A 146 35.95 -15.89 -14.88
CA PHE A 146 35.47 -16.50 -16.13
C PHE A 146 35.07 -15.44 -17.20
N GLN A 147 35.65 -14.25 -17.14
CA GLN A 147 35.40 -13.20 -18.11
C GLN A 147 35.73 -13.66 -19.55
N ASN A 148 34.91 -13.30 -20.53
CA ASN A 148 35.10 -13.63 -21.95
C ASN A 148 35.19 -15.14 -22.26
N CYS A 149 34.73 -16.03 -21.36
CA CYS A 149 34.48 -17.44 -21.67
C CYS A 149 33.26 -17.56 -22.60
N SER A 150 33.42 -17.15 -23.86
CA SER A 150 32.29 -16.86 -24.75
C SER A 150 31.61 -18.12 -25.30
N ALA A 151 32.29 -19.26 -25.39
CA ALA A 151 31.70 -20.56 -25.75
C ALA A 151 31.04 -21.32 -24.57
N LEU A 152 31.04 -20.76 -23.36
CA LEU A 152 30.53 -21.45 -22.17
C LEU A 152 29.03 -21.76 -22.29
N THR A 153 28.66 -23.04 -22.13
CA THR A 153 27.28 -23.53 -22.13
C THR A 153 26.84 -24.09 -20.78
N LEU A 154 27.79 -24.51 -19.94
CA LEU A 154 27.51 -25.21 -18.68
C LEU A 154 28.38 -24.71 -17.53
N VAL A 155 27.75 -24.35 -16.40
CA VAL A 155 28.43 -24.09 -15.12
C VAL A 155 27.82 -24.99 -14.06
N ASN A 156 28.58 -25.95 -13.55
CA ASN A 156 28.19 -26.74 -12.38
C ASN A 156 28.82 -26.13 -11.13
N PHE A 157 28.00 -25.51 -10.29
CA PHE A 157 28.44 -24.87 -9.05
C PHE A 157 28.14 -25.81 -7.87
N ASN A 158 29.17 -26.46 -7.34
CA ASN A 158 29.03 -27.40 -6.21
C ASN A 158 29.60 -26.85 -4.89
N ALA A 159 30.18 -25.65 -4.89
CA ALA A 159 30.78 -25.01 -3.73
C ALA A 159 29.78 -24.84 -2.58
N ALA A 160 30.03 -25.55 -1.46
CA ALA A 160 29.07 -25.66 -0.37
C ALA A 160 28.95 -24.38 0.48
N GLN A 161 30.05 -23.64 0.63
CA GLN A 161 30.18 -22.46 1.49
C GLN A 161 30.96 -21.32 0.81
N SER A 162 30.64 -21.02 -0.46
CA SER A 162 31.25 -19.88 -1.15
C SER A 162 30.85 -18.55 -0.52
N ASN A 163 31.81 -17.63 -0.43
CA ASN A 163 31.63 -16.26 0.04
C ASN A 163 30.73 -15.45 -0.90
N ASN A 164 30.02 -14.47 -0.34
CA ASN A 164 29.28 -13.47 -1.11
C ASN A 164 30.23 -12.61 -1.95
N LEU A 165 29.82 -12.30 -3.18
CA LEU A 165 30.60 -11.48 -4.11
C LEU A 165 30.12 -10.03 -4.08
N THR A 166 31.04 -9.10 -4.35
CA THR A 166 30.71 -7.68 -4.50
C THR A 166 30.08 -7.40 -5.86
N ALA A 167 29.37 -6.29 -5.98
CA ALA A 167 28.76 -5.84 -7.23
C ALA A 167 29.74 -5.77 -8.42
N ASN A 168 31.03 -5.48 -8.17
CA ASN A 168 32.05 -5.33 -9.21
C ASN A 168 32.79 -6.65 -9.53
N SER A 169 32.39 -7.77 -8.91
CA SER A 169 33.10 -9.05 -9.06
C SER A 169 33.01 -9.63 -10.47
N ASP A 170 31.97 -9.29 -11.25
CA ASP A 170 31.90 -9.50 -12.71
C ASP A 170 32.29 -10.92 -13.19
N VAL A 171 32.05 -11.96 -12.38
CA VAL A 171 32.68 -13.31 -12.51
C VAL A 171 32.49 -13.92 -13.90
N PHE A 172 31.30 -13.78 -14.48
CA PHE A 172 30.92 -14.30 -15.80
C PHE A 172 30.76 -13.19 -16.87
N TYR A 173 31.47 -12.06 -16.72
CA TYR A 173 31.41 -10.95 -17.68
C TYR A 173 31.61 -11.43 -19.13
N ASN A 174 30.63 -11.16 -20.00
CA ASN A 174 30.62 -11.54 -21.41
C ASN A 174 30.72 -13.07 -21.67
N ALA A 175 30.36 -13.92 -20.71
CA ALA A 175 30.36 -15.38 -20.88
C ALA A 175 29.15 -15.87 -21.72
N GLY A 176 29.34 -17.01 -22.41
CA GLY A 176 28.30 -17.70 -23.19
C GLY A 176 27.79 -16.98 -24.44
N ARG A 177 28.43 -15.87 -24.85
CA ARG A 177 28.03 -15.00 -25.97
C ARG A 177 28.12 -15.65 -27.35
N SER A 178 29.08 -16.53 -27.56
CA SER A 178 29.26 -17.31 -28.79
C SER A 178 28.37 -18.56 -28.81
N ALA A 179 27.66 -18.85 -27.72
CA ALA A 179 26.86 -20.06 -27.53
C ALA A 179 25.34 -19.79 -27.54
N GLY A 180 24.55 -20.87 -27.51
CA GLY A 180 23.09 -20.79 -27.35
C GLY A 180 22.66 -20.10 -26.05
N GLY A 181 23.46 -20.27 -24.99
CA GLY A 181 23.28 -19.70 -23.66
C GLY A 181 23.98 -20.57 -22.61
N ILE A 182 24.01 -20.11 -21.36
CA ILE A 182 24.57 -20.82 -20.21
C ILE A 182 23.44 -21.46 -19.40
N THR A 183 23.60 -22.74 -19.07
CA THR A 183 22.88 -23.42 -17.98
C THR A 183 23.74 -23.39 -16.73
N VAL A 184 23.21 -22.86 -15.63
CA VAL A 184 23.88 -22.84 -14.32
C VAL A 184 23.19 -23.84 -13.39
N ASN A 185 23.93 -24.84 -12.91
CA ASN A 185 23.45 -25.87 -11.99
C ASN A 185 24.05 -25.62 -10.60
N PHE A 186 23.22 -25.33 -9.59
CA PHE A 186 23.62 -25.32 -8.19
C PHE A 186 23.40 -26.72 -7.60
N GLY A 187 24.50 -27.45 -7.37
CA GLY A 187 24.49 -28.87 -6.96
C GLY A 187 23.90 -29.12 -5.58
N SER A 188 23.70 -30.39 -5.22
CA SER A 188 23.11 -30.81 -3.95
C SER A 188 23.93 -30.44 -2.70
N THR A 189 25.21 -30.10 -2.88
CA THR A 189 26.12 -29.64 -1.82
C THR A 189 25.98 -28.15 -1.51
N VAL A 190 25.33 -27.36 -2.38
CA VAL A 190 25.14 -25.92 -2.19
C VAL A 190 24.02 -25.69 -1.18
N THR A 191 24.32 -25.06 -0.04
CA THR A 191 23.31 -24.72 0.97
C THR A 191 22.82 -23.27 0.88
N ARG A 192 23.64 -22.39 0.29
CA ARG A 192 23.35 -20.97 0.02
C ARG A 192 23.97 -20.57 -1.31
N ILE A 193 23.19 -19.91 -2.19
CA ILE A 193 23.71 -19.32 -3.42
C ILE A 193 24.34 -17.96 -3.07
N PRO A 194 25.61 -17.68 -3.43
CA PRO A 194 26.27 -16.43 -3.08
C PRO A 194 25.60 -15.20 -3.71
N ALA A 195 25.67 -14.07 -3.00
CA ALA A 195 25.30 -12.78 -3.55
C ALA A 195 26.11 -12.46 -4.82
N ASN A 196 25.48 -11.78 -5.78
CA ASN A 196 26.05 -11.27 -7.03
C ASN A 196 26.76 -12.30 -7.96
N ILE A 197 26.60 -13.61 -7.76
CA ILE A 197 27.33 -14.65 -8.53
C ILE A 197 27.14 -14.58 -10.05
N CYS A 198 25.96 -14.20 -10.54
CA CYS A 198 25.70 -13.98 -11.97
C CYS A 198 25.61 -12.50 -12.36
N TYR A 199 25.76 -11.57 -11.42
CA TYR A 199 25.65 -10.14 -11.67
C TYR A 199 26.88 -9.61 -12.43
N VAL A 200 26.65 -8.62 -13.30
CA VAL A 200 27.71 -7.80 -13.88
C VAL A 200 27.34 -6.32 -13.90
N SER A 201 28.35 -5.47 -13.71
CA SER A 201 28.24 -4.01 -13.64
C SER A 201 27.73 -3.36 -14.94
N GLY A 202 28.12 -3.90 -16.11
CA GLY A 202 27.82 -3.33 -17.43
C GLY A 202 26.63 -3.96 -18.19
N SER A 203 25.74 -3.15 -18.75
CA SER A 203 24.58 -3.61 -19.54
C SER A 203 24.97 -4.38 -20.81
N SER A 204 25.92 -3.87 -21.58
CA SER A 204 26.31 -4.43 -22.88
C SER A 204 26.99 -5.80 -22.80
N TYR A 205 27.43 -6.25 -21.61
CA TYR A 205 28.31 -7.42 -21.44
C TYR A 205 27.78 -8.46 -20.43
N ARG A 206 26.47 -8.46 -20.16
CA ARG A 206 25.78 -9.49 -19.36
C ARG A 206 26.03 -10.91 -19.86
N PRO A 207 26.21 -11.91 -18.97
CA PRO A 207 26.30 -13.32 -19.33
C PRO A 207 24.99 -13.81 -19.95
N LYS A 208 25.06 -14.70 -20.94
CA LYS A 208 23.88 -15.22 -21.65
C LYS A 208 23.23 -16.39 -20.90
N ILE A 209 22.87 -16.21 -19.62
CA ILE A 209 22.23 -17.27 -18.81
C ILE A 209 20.79 -17.45 -19.27
N THR A 210 20.45 -18.68 -19.66
CA THR A 210 19.10 -19.05 -20.14
C THR A 210 18.38 -20.01 -19.20
N HIS A 211 19.11 -20.80 -18.40
CA HIS A 211 18.54 -21.77 -17.47
C HIS A 211 19.32 -21.77 -16.15
N ILE A 212 18.59 -21.86 -15.04
CA ILE A 212 19.14 -21.98 -13.69
C ILE A 212 18.45 -23.14 -12.99
N ASN A 213 19.21 -24.14 -12.58
CA ASN A 213 18.74 -25.29 -11.82
C ASN A 213 19.24 -25.19 -10.38
N ILE A 214 18.32 -25.27 -9.42
CA ILE A 214 18.60 -25.15 -7.98
C ILE A 214 18.22 -26.48 -7.31
N SER A 215 19.16 -27.07 -6.57
CA SER A 215 18.92 -28.32 -5.84
C SER A 215 18.12 -28.11 -4.53
N ASN A 216 17.49 -29.18 -4.04
CA ASN A 216 16.77 -29.20 -2.76
C ASN A 216 17.69 -29.07 -1.51
N GLY A 217 18.99 -28.80 -1.69
CA GLY A 217 19.90 -28.45 -0.58
C GLY A 217 19.94 -26.95 -0.29
N VAL A 218 19.52 -26.10 -1.24
CA VAL A 218 19.62 -24.65 -1.11
C VAL A 218 18.51 -24.12 -0.20
N THR A 219 18.90 -23.38 0.84
CA THR A 219 18.00 -22.74 1.80
C THR A 219 17.87 -21.22 1.60
N THR A 220 18.88 -20.58 1.00
CA THR A 220 18.94 -19.14 0.80
C THR A 220 19.53 -18.78 -0.56
N ILE A 221 18.91 -17.83 -1.25
CA ILE A 221 19.43 -17.21 -2.47
C ILE A 221 19.93 -15.80 -2.12
N GLY A 222 21.24 -15.58 -2.25
CA GLY A 222 21.90 -14.32 -1.87
C GLY A 222 21.49 -13.12 -2.71
N GLU A 223 21.73 -11.92 -2.17
CA GLU A 223 21.41 -10.64 -2.81
C GLU A 223 21.94 -10.55 -4.25
N GLY A 224 21.08 -10.14 -5.19
CA GLY A 224 21.49 -9.92 -6.58
C GLY A 224 22.03 -11.15 -7.31
N ALA A 225 21.86 -12.37 -6.77
CA ALA A 225 22.48 -13.59 -7.30
C ALA A 225 22.21 -13.81 -8.80
N PHE A 226 21.01 -13.50 -9.28
CA PHE A 226 20.58 -13.62 -10.68
C PHE A 226 20.21 -12.27 -11.31
N ARG A 227 20.67 -11.16 -10.72
CA ARG A 227 20.39 -9.80 -11.18
C ARG A 227 20.78 -9.68 -12.65
N ALA A 228 19.92 -9.06 -13.45
CA ALA A 228 20.17 -8.81 -14.86
C ALA A 228 20.36 -10.06 -15.76
N CYS A 229 19.77 -11.21 -15.38
CA CYS A 229 19.70 -12.40 -16.23
C CYS A 229 18.62 -12.28 -17.32
N ASN A 230 18.74 -11.28 -18.21
CA ASN A 230 17.72 -10.91 -19.21
C ASN A 230 17.37 -11.98 -20.27
N ASN A 231 18.01 -13.16 -20.28
CA ASN A 231 17.67 -14.27 -21.17
C ASN A 231 17.01 -15.46 -20.42
N LEU A 232 16.80 -15.32 -19.10
CA LEU A 232 16.09 -16.28 -18.26
C LEU A 232 14.58 -16.05 -18.42
N THR A 233 13.88 -17.01 -19.00
CA THR A 233 12.43 -16.91 -19.26
C THR A 233 11.58 -17.51 -18.14
N SER A 234 12.11 -18.48 -17.41
CA SER A 234 11.47 -19.10 -16.26
C SER A 234 12.47 -19.58 -15.22
N ILE A 235 12.04 -19.71 -13.97
CA ILE A 235 12.82 -20.36 -12.91
C ILE A 235 11.91 -21.13 -11.95
N SER A 236 12.41 -22.23 -11.41
CA SER A 236 11.78 -22.97 -10.31
C SER A 236 12.65 -22.92 -9.07
N ILE A 237 12.07 -22.45 -7.98
CA ILE A 237 12.69 -22.32 -6.66
C ILE A 237 12.24 -23.51 -5.81
N PRO A 238 13.14 -24.37 -5.30
CA PRO A 238 12.74 -25.58 -4.61
C PRO A 238 12.17 -25.32 -3.21
N ASP A 239 11.38 -26.27 -2.69
CA ASP A 239 10.72 -26.22 -1.38
C ASP A 239 11.68 -26.05 -0.18
N SER A 240 12.97 -26.32 -0.38
CA SER A 240 14.03 -26.11 0.63
C SER A 240 14.36 -24.63 0.85
N VAL A 241 14.09 -23.75 -0.12
CA VAL A 241 14.44 -22.33 -0.04
C VAL A 241 13.51 -21.62 0.92
N LYS A 242 14.10 -20.98 1.94
CA LYS A 242 13.43 -20.13 2.93
C LYS A 242 13.47 -18.66 2.54
N THR A 243 14.60 -18.20 2.01
CA THR A 243 14.84 -16.78 1.77
C THR A 243 15.32 -16.51 0.34
N ILE A 244 14.58 -15.65 -0.35
CA ILE A 244 15.01 -14.99 -1.59
C ILE A 244 15.51 -13.60 -1.18
N GLY A 245 16.81 -13.34 -1.37
CA GLY A 245 17.43 -12.06 -0.99
C GLY A 245 16.93 -10.86 -1.80
N SER A 246 17.43 -9.68 -1.45
CA SER A 246 17.13 -8.44 -2.18
C SER A 246 17.66 -8.50 -3.62
N SER A 247 16.99 -7.82 -4.55
CA SER A 247 17.42 -7.64 -5.94
C SER A 247 17.72 -8.93 -6.75
N VAL A 248 17.29 -10.12 -6.31
CA VAL A 248 17.70 -11.41 -6.91
C VAL A 248 17.40 -11.52 -8.41
N PHE A 249 16.25 -11.03 -8.88
CA PHE A 249 15.83 -10.99 -10.29
C PHE A 249 15.72 -9.56 -10.85
N TYR A 250 16.38 -8.59 -10.21
CA TYR A 250 16.35 -7.18 -10.61
C TYR A 250 16.79 -7.00 -12.07
N TYR A 251 15.98 -6.36 -12.91
CA TYR A 251 16.12 -6.24 -14.37
C TYR A 251 16.04 -7.57 -15.18
N CYS A 252 15.43 -8.63 -14.68
CA CYS A 252 15.18 -9.86 -15.45
C CYS A 252 13.96 -9.72 -16.37
N SER A 253 14.02 -8.80 -17.33
CA SER A 253 12.85 -8.35 -18.12
C SER A 253 12.15 -9.43 -18.97
N GLN A 254 12.80 -10.56 -19.29
CA GLN A 254 12.19 -11.70 -20.01
C GLN A 254 11.62 -12.79 -19.08
N LEU A 255 11.76 -12.65 -17.75
CA LEU A 255 11.30 -13.64 -16.79
C LEU A 255 9.77 -13.64 -16.72
N GLY A 256 9.14 -14.56 -17.44
CA GLY A 256 7.68 -14.65 -17.56
C GLY A 256 7.02 -15.58 -16.55
N SER A 257 7.78 -16.47 -15.91
CA SER A 257 7.25 -17.45 -14.94
C SER A 257 8.22 -17.72 -13.80
N VAL A 258 7.71 -17.67 -12.56
CA VAL A 258 8.47 -17.95 -11.34
C VAL A 258 7.68 -18.92 -10.49
N ASN A 259 8.15 -20.16 -10.40
CA ASN A 259 7.57 -21.18 -9.52
C ASN A 259 8.25 -21.10 -8.15
N LEU A 260 7.57 -20.53 -7.16
CA LEU A 260 8.07 -20.48 -5.78
C LEU A 260 7.79 -21.78 -5.03
N GLY A 261 8.80 -22.30 -4.34
CA GLY A 261 8.67 -23.47 -3.48
C GLY A 261 7.82 -23.20 -2.24
N ASN A 262 7.15 -24.23 -1.73
CA ASN A 262 6.24 -24.19 -0.58
C ASN A 262 6.90 -23.80 0.75
N GLY A 263 8.24 -23.74 0.79
CA GLY A 263 9.02 -23.36 1.96
C GLY A 263 9.42 -21.88 2.02
N VAL A 264 9.18 -21.07 0.99
CA VAL A 264 9.66 -19.67 0.94
C VAL A 264 8.91 -18.81 1.96
N GLU A 265 9.66 -18.23 2.89
CA GLU A 265 9.14 -17.42 4.00
C GLU A 265 9.38 -15.91 3.82
N SER A 266 10.40 -15.52 3.03
CA SER A 266 10.75 -14.11 2.82
C SER A 266 11.23 -13.81 1.40
N ILE A 267 10.72 -12.72 0.82
CA ILE A 267 11.21 -12.12 -0.44
C ILE A 267 11.83 -10.76 -0.11
N GLY A 268 13.08 -10.53 -0.51
CA GLY A 268 13.80 -9.29 -0.23
C GLY A 268 13.33 -8.08 -1.04
N SER A 269 13.83 -6.89 -0.68
CA SER A 269 13.50 -5.64 -1.38
C SER A 269 13.97 -5.69 -2.83
N ASN A 270 13.19 -5.07 -3.72
CA ASN A 270 13.48 -4.99 -5.17
C ASN A 270 13.69 -6.36 -5.86
N ALA A 271 13.28 -7.49 -5.26
CA ALA A 271 13.64 -8.84 -5.73
C ALA A 271 13.21 -9.14 -7.18
N PHE A 272 12.08 -8.59 -7.65
CA PHE A 272 11.55 -8.73 -9.01
C PHE A 272 11.44 -7.38 -9.75
N TYR A 273 12.19 -6.37 -9.32
CA TYR A 273 12.21 -5.04 -9.98
C TYR A 273 12.37 -5.16 -11.51
N ASP A 274 11.47 -4.56 -12.28
CA ASP A 274 11.49 -4.56 -13.76
C ASP A 274 11.56 -5.99 -14.36
N CYS A 275 10.74 -6.89 -13.80
CA CYS A 275 10.37 -8.17 -14.41
C CYS A 275 9.12 -7.99 -15.29
N VAL A 276 9.17 -7.10 -16.29
CA VAL A 276 8.00 -6.70 -17.11
C VAL A 276 7.28 -7.84 -17.83
N SER A 277 7.93 -8.98 -18.10
CA SER A 277 7.26 -10.15 -18.72
C SER A 277 6.50 -11.02 -17.72
N LEU A 278 6.66 -10.83 -16.40
CA LEU A 278 6.04 -11.67 -15.38
C LEU A 278 4.52 -11.42 -15.34
N SER A 279 3.74 -12.35 -15.89
CA SER A 279 2.29 -12.17 -16.08
C SER A 279 1.46 -12.60 -14.86
N GLU A 280 1.93 -13.58 -14.12
CA GLU A 280 1.37 -14.04 -12.85
C GLU A 280 2.46 -14.49 -11.88
N ILE A 281 2.16 -14.46 -10.58
CA ILE A 281 2.99 -15.08 -9.54
C ILE A 281 2.14 -15.91 -8.59
N THR A 282 2.68 -17.05 -8.16
CA THR A 282 2.10 -17.88 -7.09
C THR A 282 2.93 -17.72 -5.82
N LEU A 283 2.33 -17.14 -4.77
CA LEU A 283 2.91 -17.00 -3.45
C LEU A 283 2.50 -18.20 -2.56
N PRO A 284 3.45 -18.90 -1.91
CA PRO A 284 3.15 -20.00 -1.01
C PRO A 284 2.60 -19.49 0.32
N LYS A 285 1.80 -20.31 1.02
CA LYS A 285 1.23 -19.94 2.34
C LYS A 285 2.26 -19.61 3.41
N SER A 286 3.50 -20.09 3.24
CA SER A 286 4.62 -19.88 4.16
C SER A 286 5.18 -18.46 4.15
N ILE A 287 4.84 -17.63 3.16
CA ILE A 287 5.36 -16.27 3.04
C ILE A 287 4.92 -15.41 4.24
N LYS A 288 5.89 -14.71 4.85
CA LYS A 288 5.69 -13.85 6.02
C LYS A 288 6.06 -12.40 5.71
N THR A 289 7.09 -12.19 4.90
CA THR A 289 7.62 -10.85 4.60
C THR A 289 7.92 -10.68 3.12
N ILE A 290 7.57 -9.51 2.58
CA ILE A 290 7.95 -9.07 1.25
C ILE A 290 8.53 -7.66 1.35
N GLY A 291 9.80 -7.51 1.00
CA GLY A 291 10.56 -6.27 1.14
C GLY A 291 10.07 -5.14 0.23
N GLY A 292 10.45 -3.91 0.57
CA GLY A 292 10.04 -2.71 -0.16
C GLY A 292 10.33 -2.81 -1.66
N MET A 293 9.39 -2.33 -2.47
CA MET A 293 9.51 -2.29 -3.94
C MET A 293 9.80 -3.64 -4.61
N ALA A 294 9.51 -4.78 -3.97
CA ALA A 294 9.82 -6.10 -4.51
C ALA A 294 9.25 -6.36 -5.92
N PHE A 295 8.10 -5.76 -6.26
CA PHE A 295 7.40 -5.95 -7.54
C PHE A 295 7.21 -4.64 -8.32
N ILE A 296 8.00 -3.60 -8.05
CA ILE A 296 7.97 -2.37 -8.83
C ILE A 296 8.37 -2.63 -10.30
N GLU A 297 7.72 -1.94 -11.23
CA GLU A 297 7.83 -2.14 -12.68
C GLU A 297 7.52 -3.57 -13.19
N CYS A 298 6.83 -4.40 -12.41
CA CYS A 298 6.24 -5.67 -12.89
C CYS A 298 4.96 -5.42 -13.70
N THR A 299 5.03 -4.59 -14.75
CA THR A 299 3.85 -4.08 -15.48
C THR A 299 3.07 -5.14 -16.27
N GLY A 300 3.66 -6.31 -16.51
CA GLY A 300 2.96 -7.47 -17.08
C GLY A 300 2.05 -8.21 -16.09
N LEU A 301 2.20 -7.99 -14.77
CA LEU A 301 1.40 -8.70 -13.77
C LEU A 301 -0.08 -8.38 -13.95
N SER A 302 -0.89 -9.43 -14.05
CA SER A 302 -2.35 -9.36 -14.16
C SER A 302 -3.07 -10.27 -13.15
N ARG A 303 -2.32 -11.13 -12.45
CA ARG A 303 -2.81 -12.08 -11.46
C ARG A 303 -1.79 -12.34 -10.35
N VAL A 304 -2.24 -12.32 -9.10
CA VAL A 304 -1.53 -12.91 -7.95
C VAL A 304 -2.33 -14.10 -7.44
N ASN A 305 -1.68 -15.26 -7.32
CA ASN A 305 -2.25 -16.44 -6.68
C ASN A 305 -1.62 -16.62 -5.29
N TYR A 306 -2.41 -16.62 -4.23
CA TYR A 306 -1.96 -16.98 -2.88
C TYR A 306 -2.48 -18.37 -2.48
N LYS A 307 -1.60 -19.19 -1.89
CA LYS A 307 -1.90 -20.57 -1.46
C LYS A 307 -2.30 -20.68 0.02
N GLY A 308 -2.44 -19.57 0.72
CA GLY A 308 -3.04 -19.50 2.06
C GLY A 308 -4.47 -18.95 2.02
N SER A 309 -5.03 -18.69 3.19
CA SER A 309 -6.30 -18.03 3.44
C SER A 309 -6.18 -16.50 3.47
N VAL A 310 -7.30 -15.76 3.43
CA VAL A 310 -7.30 -14.29 3.64
C VAL A 310 -6.68 -13.93 5.01
N LYS A 311 -6.93 -14.74 6.03
CA LYS A 311 -6.33 -14.61 7.37
C LYS A 311 -4.80 -14.67 7.34
N GLU A 312 -4.24 -15.64 6.64
CA GLU A 312 -2.79 -15.79 6.46
C GLU A 312 -2.22 -14.66 5.58
N TRP A 313 -2.97 -14.21 4.56
CA TRP A 313 -2.63 -13.03 3.76
C TRP A 313 -2.48 -11.79 4.65
N CYS A 314 -3.45 -11.53 5.54
CA CYS A 314 -3.40 -10.46 6.55
C CYS A 314 -2.24 -10.57 7.56
N GLY A 315 -1.54 -11.71 7.61
CA GLY A 315 -0.30 -11.89 8.37
C GLY A 315 0.98 -11.48 7.63
N ILE A 316 0.91 -11.20 6.31
CA ILE A 316 2.07 -10.84 5.49
C ILE A 316 2.47 -9.39 5.77
N THR A 317 3.74 -9.15 6.07
CA THR A 317 4.31 -7.80 6.19
C THR A 317 4.85 -7.33 4.84
N PHE A 318 4.23 -6.29 4.27
CA PHE A 318 4.69 -5.60 3.06
C PHE A 318 5.54 -4.37 3.40
N GLY A 319 6.75 -4.29 2.86
CA GLY A 319 7.69 -3.18 3.13
C GLY A 319 7.35 -1.85 2.44
N SER A 320 6.46 -1.84 1.45
CA SER A 320 5.89 -0.65 0.80
C SER A 320 4.65 -1.03 -0.01
N ASN A 321 3.93 -0.06 -0.59
CA ASN A 321 2.85 -0.33 -1.56
C ASN A 321 3.33 -1.23 -2.72
N TYR A 322 4.46 -0.92 -3.35
CA TYR A 322 5.06 -1.74 -4.42
C TYR A 322 5.75 -3.04 -3.94
N ALA A 323 5.66 -3.38 -2.65
CA ALA A 323 6.00 -4.72 -2.16
C ALA A 323 4.84 -5.72 -2.36
N ASN A 324 3.59 -5.26 -2.40
CA ASN A 324 2.45 -6.10 -2.70
C ASN A 324 2.35 -6.31 -4.23
N PRO A 325 2.44 -7.56 -4.76
CA PRO A 325 2.32 -7.77 -6.20
C PRO A 325 0.91 -7.47 -6.75
N VAL A 326 -0.12 -7.39 -5.87
CA VAL A 326 -1.47 -6.92 -6.25
C VAL A 326 -1.44 -5.48 -6.76
N SER A 327 -0.44 -4.67 -6.35
CA SER A 327 -0.27 -3.27 -6.75
C SER A 327 -0.20 -3.04 -8.26
N TYR A 328 0.28 -4.03 -9.03
CA TYR A 328 0.23 -4.05 -10.50
C TYR A 328 -0.82 -5.02 -11.03
N ALA A 329 -0.99 -6.20 -10.41
CA ALA A 329 -1.93 -7.22 -10.90
C ALA A 329 -3.41 -6.82 -10.81
N ASN A 330 -3.78 -6.03 -9.80
CA ASN A 330 -5.14 -5.68 -9.38
C ASN A 330 -6.05 -6.85 -8.95
N ASN A 331 -5.79 -8.07 -9.44
CA ASN A 331 -6.56 -9.29 -9.15
C ASN A 331 -5.79 -10.20 -8.19
N LEU A 332 -6.34 -10.39 -6.99
CA LEU A 332 -5.87 -11.35 -5.98
C LEU A 332 -6.73 -12.61 -6.01
N PHE A 333 -6.10 -13.76 -6.14
CA PHE A 333 -6.75 -15.07 -6.04
C PHE A 333 -6.31 -15.78 -4.76
N ILE A 334 -7.27 -16.20 -3.94
CA ILE A 334 -7.06 -16.96 -2.71
C ILE A 334 -7.45 -18.42 -2.99
N ASN A 335 -6.50 -19.35 -2.89
CA ASN A 335 -6.69 -20.78 -3.20
C ASN A 335 -7.31 -21.08 -4.57
N GLY A 336 -7.13 -20.18 -5.55
CA GLY A 336 -7.64 -20.32 -6.92
C GLY A 336 -9.00 -19.66 -7.18
N ALA A 337 -9.68 -19.12 -6.16
CA ALA A 337 -10.85 -18.27 -6.32
C ALA A 337 -10.44 -16.79 -6.36
N LEU A 338 -11.09 -15.97 -7.20
CA LEU A 338 -10.89 -14.52 -7.21
C LEU A 338 -11.46 -13.91 -5.91
N LEU A 339 -10.71 -13.04 -5.25
CA LEU A 339 -11.15 -12.39 -4.01
C LEU A 339 -12.06 -11.19 -4.32
N THR A 340 -13.34 -11.47 -4.57
CA THR A 340 -14.38 -10.43 -4.72
C THR A 340 -15.02 -10.02 -3.40
N GLN A 341 -14.98 -10.89 -2.38
CA GLN A 341 -15.53 -10.61 -1.07
C GLN A 341 -14.57 -11.04 0.04
N ILE A 342 -14.47 -10.25 1.10
CA ILE A 342 -13.87 -10.66 2.38
C ILE A 342 -14.99 -10.81 3.41
N THR A 343 -15.12 -11.98 4.02
CA THR A 343 -16.16 -12.29 5.01
C THR A 343 -15.69 -12.04 6.45
N ALA A 344 -16.62 -12.11 7.40
CA ALA A 344 -16.27 -12.04 8.82
C ALA A 344 -15.38 -13.23 9.27
N ASP A 345 -15.58 -14.40 8.67
CA ASP A 345 -14.81 -15.61 8.98
C ASP A 345 -13.37 -15.52 8.45
N ASP A 346 -13.17 -14.91 7.29
CA ASP A 346 -11.85 -14.59 6.73
C ASP A 346 -11.00 -13.73 7.66
N LEU A 347 -11.65 -12.87 8.45
CA LEU A 347 -11.04 -11.97 9.42
C LEU A 347 -11.19 -12.45 10.87
N ASN A 348 -11.57 -13.72 11.09
CA ASN A 348 -11.70 -14.23 12.45
C ASN A 348 -10.37 -14.17 13.22
N THR A 349 -10.45 -13.75 14.48
CA THR A 349 -9.30 -13.45 15.36
C THR A 349 -8.32 -12.37 14.87
N ILE A 350 -8.57 -11.68 13.75
CA ILE A 350 -7.76 -10.54 13.30
C ILE A 350 -8.16 -9.29 14.10
N THR A 351 -7.17 -8.62 14.69
CA THR A 351 -7.34 -7.32 15.38
C THR A 351 -6.76 -6.15 14.58
N LYS A 352 -5.96 -6.44 13.55
CA LYS A 352 -5.25 -5.47 12.72
C LYS A 352 -5.20 -5.91 11.27
N ILE A 353 -5.57 -5.03 10.35
CA ILE A 353 -5.27 -5.18 8.92
C ILE A 353 -3.97 -4.42 8.63
N GLY A 354 -3.03 -5.08 7.93
CA GLY A 354 -1.69 -4.56 7.65
C GLY A 354 -1.67 -3.33 6.73
N ALA A 355 -0.53 -2.65 6.69
CA ALA A 355 -0.30 -1.60 5.68
C ALA A 355 -0.24 -2.24 4.28
N TYR A 356 -0.81 -1.55 3.29
CA TYR A 356 -0.84 -1.98 1.87
C TYR A 356 -1.52 -3.34 1.59
N GLN A 357 -2.26 -3.90 2.56
CA GLN A 357 -2.75 -5.29 2.53
C GLN A 357 -3.57 -5.63 1.28
N PHE A 358 -4.43 -4.71 0.86
CA PHE A 358 -5.29 -4.81 -0.33
C PHE A 358 -5.05 -3.62 -1.28
N TYR A 359 -3.86 -3.03 -1.27
CA TYR A 359 -3.51 -1.90 -2.14
C TYR A 359 -3.73 -2.25 -3.63
N ASN A 360 -4.47 -1.41 -4.34
CA ASN A 360 -4.96 -1.62 -5.72
C ASN A 360 -5.71 -2.95 -5.94
N CYS A 361 -6.30 -3.58 -4.92
CA CYS A 361 -7.09 -4.81 -5.08
C CYS A 361 -8.46 -4.53 -5.71
N LYS A 362 -8.47 -4.13 -6.99
CA LYS A 362 -9.68 -3.70 -7.73
C LYS A 362 -10.71 -4.81 -7.94
N CYS A 363 -10.33 -6.07 -7.75
CA CYS A 363 -11.28 -7.18 -7.79
C CYS A 363 -12.14 -7.29 -6.53
N LEU A 364 -11.78 -6.63 -5.43
CA LEU A 364 -12.55 -6.67 -4.18
C LEU A 364 -13.77 -5.75 -4.29
N GLU A 365 -14.96 -6.32 -4.13
CA GLU A 365 -16.27 -5.68 -4.28
C GLU A 365 -16.94 -5.40 -2.92
N SER A 366 -16.77 -6.29 -1.95
CA SER A 366 -17.33 -6.12 -0.59
C SER A 366 -16.43 -6.63 0.55
N ILE A 367 -16.58 -6.03 1.74
CA ILE A 367 -15.90 -6.46 2.96
C ILE A 367 -16.84 -6.46 4.18
N THR A 368 -16.84 -7.57 4.93
CA THR A 368 -17.47 -7.67 6.25
C THR A 368 -16.41 -7.69 7.35
N ILE A 369 -16.36 -6.62 8.15
CA ILE A 369 -15.37 -6.36 9.18
C ILE A 369 -15.94 -6.81 10.54
N PRO A 370 -15.35 -7.81 11.23
CA PRO A 370 -15.80 -8.20 12.57
C PRO A 370 -15.36 -7.18 13.62
N ALA A 371 -16.14 -7.02 14.70
CA ALA A 371 -15.91 -6.05 15.77
C ALA A 371 -14.56 -6.18 16.51
N ALA A 372 -13.83 -7.29 16.30
CA ALA A 372 -12.49 -7.53 16.81
C ALA A 372 -11.39 -6.72 16.08
N VAL A 373 -11.62 -6.30 14.82
CA VAL A 373 -10.66 -5.47 14.07
C VAL A 373 -10.69 -4.06 14.63
N LYS A 374 -9.54 -3.58 15.13
CA LYS A 374 -9.39 -2.26 15.75
C LYS A 374 -8.45 -1.32 15.02
N THR A 375 -7.59 -1.83 14.14
CA THR A 375 -6.56 -1.01 13.48
C THR A 375 -6.38 -1.35 12.01
N PHE A 376 -6.21 -0.31 11.19
CA PHE A 376 -5.99 -0.40 9.74
C PHE A 376 -4.70 0.34 9.38
N GLY A 377 -3.72 -0.40 8.84
CA GLY A 377 -2.43 0.16 8.44
C GLY A 377 -2.50 1.07 7.22
N ASN A 378 -1.44 1.87 7.05
CA ASN A 378 -1.28 2.84 5.96
C ASN A 378 -1.73 2.29 4.59
N MET A 379 -2.66 2.98 3.93
CA MET A 379 -3.15 2.64 2.59
C MET A 379 -3.65 1.19 2.44
N ALA A 380 -4.19 0.59 3.52
CA ALA A 380 -4.66 -0.81 3.51
C ALA A 380 -5.64 -1.13 2.37
N PHE A 381 -6.51 -0.17 2.01
CA PHE A 381 -7.55 -0.31 0.98
C PHE A 381 -7.42 0.72 -0.16
N ALA A 382 -6.30 1.45 -0.23
CA ALA A 382 -6.09 2.47 -1.26
C ALA A 382 -6.17 1.84 -2.67
N GLY A 383 -6.98 2.44 -3.55
CA GLY A 383 -7.14 1.96 -4.93
C GLY A 383 -8.00 0.69 -5.09
N CYS A 384 -8.75 0.26 -4.08
CA CYS A 384 -9.77 -0.80 -4.20
C CYS A 384 -11.01 -0.32 -4.98
N THR A 385 -10.86 0.12 -6.24
CA THR A 385 -11.92 0.81 -7.00
C THR A 385 -13.13 -0.05 -7.38
N GLY A 386 -13.09 -1.37 -7.10
CA GLY A 386 -14.26 -2.25 -7.22
C GLY A 386 -15.13 -2.27 -5.96
N LEU A 387 -14.62 -1.78 -4.83
CA LEU A 387 -15.27 -1.88 -3.54
C LEU A 387 -16.48 -0.95 -3.49
N THR A 388 -17.65 -1.50 -3.22
CA THR A 388 -18.94 -0.79 -3.19
C THR A 388 -19.73 -1.02 -1.90
N GLU A 389 -19.39 -2.06 -1.12
CA GLU A 389 -20.07 -2.41 0.13
C GLU A 389 -19.07 -2.63 1.28
N VAL A 390 -19.28 -1.91 2.39
CA VAL A 390 -18.56 -2.10 3.65
C VAL A 390 -19.56 -2.39 4.75
N ASN A 391 -19.45 -3.55 5.40
CA ASN A 391 -20.30 -3.96 6.51
C ASN A 391 -19.45 -4.15 7.78
N TYR A 392 -19.78 -3.46 8.87
CA TYR A 392 -19.13 -3.63 10.16
C TYR A 392 -20.07 -4.30 11.17
N LEU A 393 -19.63 -5.39 11.79
CA LEU A 393 -20.43 -6.17 12.73
C LEU A 393 -20.45 -5.62 14.17
N GLY A 394 -19.75 -4.51 14.43
CA GLY A 394 -19.77 -3.82 15.72
C GLY A 394 -20.97 -2.88 15.88
N THR A 395 -20.81 -1.87 16.73
CA THR A 395 -21.73 -0.71 16.85
C THR A 395 -21.10 0.52 16.19
N VAL A 396 -21.86 1.60 16.00
CA VAL A 396 -21.31 2.88 15.52
C VAL A 396 -20.21 3.41 16.47
N ALA A 397 -20.46 3.48 17.78
CA ALA A 397 -19.40 3.76 18.76
C ALA A 397 -18.17 2.84 18.62
N GLY A 398 -18.39 1.55 18.31
CA GLY A 398 -17.34 0.59 18.03
C GLY A 398 -16.59 0.81 16.70
N TRP A 399 -17.15 1.58 15.77
CA TRP A 399 -16.55 2.05 14.51
C TRP A 399 -15.77 3.34 14.73
N CYS A 400 -16.34 4.29 15.50
CA CYS A 400 -15.63 5.47 16.03
C CYS A 400 -14.30 5.07 16.69
N GLY A 401 -14.32 4.02 17.51
CA GLY A 401 -13.12 3.45 18.17
C GLY A 401 -12.15 2.65 17.28
N ILE A 402 -12.25 2.66 15.95
CA ILE A 402 -11.25 2.04 15.04
C ILE A 402 -10.18 3.06 14.69
N THR A 403 -8.90 2.68 14.78
CA THR A 403 -7.78 3.52 14.32
C THR A 403 -7.45 3.25 12.86
N PHE A 404 -7.70 4.25 12.00
CA PHE A 404 -7.22 4.28 10.62
C PHE A 404 -5.92 5.09 10.53
N ALA A 405 -4.89 4.58 9.87
CA ALA A 405 -3.62 5.31 9.72
C ALA A 405 -3.69 6.52 8.77
N ASN A 406 -4.72 6.59 7.94
CA ASN A 406 -5.15 7.72 7.10
C ASN A 406 -6.48 7.36 6.42
N ASN A 407 -7.10 8.33 5.74
CA ASN A 407 -8.33 8.16 4.96
C ASN A 407 -8.32 6.92 4.04
N SER A 408 -7.24 6.68 3.29
CA SER A 408 -7.09 5.57 2.34
C SER A 408 -6.81 4.22 3.02
N SER A 409 -6.77 4.20 4.35
CA SER A 409 -6.79 2.98 5.16
C SER A 409 -8.22 2.55 5.50
N ASN A 410 -9.21 3.46 5.43
CA ASN A 410 -10.63 3.16 5.62
C ASN A 410 -11.25 2.67 4.30
N PRO A 411 -11.84 1.45 4.23
CA PRO A 411 -12.52 0.99 3.03
C PRO A 411 -13.73 1.87 2.63
N VAL A 412 -14.40 2.54 3.58
CA VAL A 412 -15.53 3.46 3.30
C VAL A 412 -15.11 4.62 2.39
N TYR A 413 -13.86 5.09 2.47
CA TYR A 413 -13.37 6.18 1.63
C TYR A 413 -13.51 5.92 0.11
N THR A 414 -13.40 4.64 -0.30
CA THR A 414 -13.59 4.24 -1.71
C THR A 414 -15.01 3.76 -1.98
N ALA A 415 -15.60 2.97 -1.07
CA ALA A 415 -16.94 2.39 -1.24
C ALA A 415 -18.07 3.42 -1.11
N LYS A 416 -17.85 4.51 -0.37
CA LYS A 416 -18.82 5.56 -0.02
C LYS A 416 -20.07 5.08 0.72
N THR A 417 -20.09 3.82 1.14
CA THR A 417 -21.17 3.20 1.91
C THR A 417 -20.62 2.59 3.19
N LEU A 418 -21.44 2.58 4.24
CA LEU A 418 -21.18 1.85 5.47
C LEU A 418 -22.48 1.20 5.93
N SER A 419 -22.43 -0.09 6.25
CA SER A 419 -23.49 -0.82 6.93
C SER A 419 -23.04 -1.24 8.32
N ILE A 420 -23.95 -1.16 9.29
CA ILE A 420 -23.74 -1.65 10.66
C ILE A 420 -24.61 -2.88 10.87
N LYS A 421 -23.99 -4.01 11.19
CA LYS A 421 -24.64 -5.33 11.38
C LYS A 421 -25.55 -5.72 10.19
N GLY A 422 -25.12 -5.42 8.97
CA GLY A 422 -25.85 -5.72 7.73
C GLY A 422 -26.95 -4.74 7.34
N ASN A 423 -27.13 -3.62 8.06
CA ASN A 423 -28.08 -2.56 7.70
C ASN A 423 -27.31 -1.30 7.26
N PRO A 424 -27.63 -0.67 6.11
CA PRO A 424 -27.03 0.61 5.72
C PRO A 424 -27.18 1.67 6.82
N LEU A 425 -26.10 2.39 7.10
CA LEU A 425 -26.09 3.46 8.10
C LEU A 425 -26.64 4.75 7.46
N THR A 426 -27.97 4.85 7.38
CA THR A 426 -28.66 6.05 6.85
C THR A 426 -28.91 7.12 7.91
N ALA A 427 -28.92 6.73 9.18
CA ALA A 427 -29.00 7.63 10.33
C ALA A 427 -27.94 7.25 11.36
N VAL A 428 -27.27 8.27 11.92
CA VAL A 428 -26.45 8.11 13.14
C VAL A 428 -27.26 8.70 14.28
N THR A 429 -27.71 7.88 15.24
CA THR A 429 -28.57 8.36 16.33
C THR A 429 -27.76 8.79 17.57
N ALA A 430 -28.38 9.56 18.47
CA ALA A 430 -27.76 9.90 19.76
C ALA A 430 -27.41 8.64 20.60
N SER A 431 -28.17 7.54 20.41
CA SER A 431 -27.89 6.25 21.05
C SER A 431 -26.66 5.53 20.48
N ASP A 432 -26.38 5.74 19.19
CA ASP A 432 -25.22 5.17 18.48
C ASP A 432 -23.89 5.79 18.91
N LEU A 433 -23.94 7.05 19.36
CA LEU A 433 -22.80 7.84 19.84
C LEU A 433 -22.73 7.97 21.37
N THR A 434 -23.57 7.26 22.12
CA THR A 434 -23.55 7.31 23.59
C THR A 434 -22.19 6.84 24.14
N GLY A 435 -21.49 7.74 24.85
CA GLY A 435 -20.14 7.51 25.39
C GLY A 435 -19.00 7.72 24.38
N VAL A 436 -19.30 8.19 23.17
CA VAL A 436 -18.30 8.63 22.19
C VAL A 436 -18.00 10.11 22.44
N THR A 437 -16.73 10.44 22.71
CA THR A 437 -16.27 11.83 22.88
C THR A 437 -15.63 12.41 21.62
N ASP A 438 -15.05 11.54 20.77
CA ASP A 438 -14.46 11.87 19.47
C ASP A 438 -14.96 10.83 18.44
N THR A 439 -15.57 11.26 17.34
CA THR A 439 -15.99 10.35 16.26
C THR A 439 -14.81 9.85 15.41
N GLY A 440 -13.68 10.57 15.47
CA GLY A 440 -12.47 10.36 14.70
C GLY A 440 -12.50 10.96 13.29
N ASP A 441 -11.31 11.32 12.79
CA ASP A 441 -11.10 12.16 11.59
C ASP A 441 -11.36 11.43 10.24
N TYR A 442 -11.46 10.11 10.23
CA TYR A 442 -11.50 9.30 9.01
C TYR A 442 -12.69 8.33 8.93
N GLN A 443 -13.49 8.25 9.99
CA GLN A 443 -14.42 7.15 10.22
C GLN A 443 -15.62 7.21 9.27
N PHE A 444 -16.16 8.41 9.04
CA PHE A 444 -17.26 8.66 8.12
C PHE A 444 -16.81 9.37 6.83
N MET A 445 -15.50 9.62 6.64
CA MET A 445 -15.01 10.40 5.51
C MET A 445 -15.51 9.87 4.15
N ASN A 446 -16.17 10.74 3.38
CA ASN A 446 -16.84 10.47 2.09
C ASN A 446 -17.98 9.41 2.15
N CYS A 447 -18.60 9.20 3.32
CA CYS A 447 -19.73 8.30 3.46
C CYS A 447 -21.02 8.95 2.94
N LEU A 448 -21.48 8.50 1.77
CA LEU A 448 -22.66 9.07 1.08
C LEU A 448 -23.97 8.35 1.40
N CYS A 449 -23.98 7.38 2.32
CA CYS A 449 -25.22 6.75 2.76
C CYS A 449 -25.88 7.43 3.97
N ILE A 450 -25.17 8.28 4.72
CA ILE A 450 -25.70 8.95 5.92
C ILE A 450 -26.54 10.16 5.49
N GLU A 451 -27.81 10.17 5.89
CA GLU A 451 -28.80 11.21 5.56
C GLU A 451 -29.13 12.09 6.77
N THR A 452 -29.04 11.55 8.00
CA THR A 452 -29.37 12.26 9.25
C THR A 452 -28.35 11.94 10.36
N VAL A 453 -28.07 12.92 11.22
CA VAL A 453 -27.13 12.78 12.34
C VAL A 453 -27.70 13.45 13.60
N ASP A 454 -27.95 12.66 14.65
CA ASP A 454 -28.28 13.12 16.00
C ASP A 454 -27.03 12.97 16.90
N ILE A 455 -26.49 14.10 17.36
CA ILE A 455 -25.27 14.17 18.17
C ILE A 455 -25.64 14.40 19.65
N PRO A 456 -25.19 13.54 20.59
CA PRO A 456 -25.41 13.74 22.02
C PRO A 456 -24.35 14.65 22.64
N ASP A 457 -24.72 15.33 23.74
CA ASP A 457 -23.85 16.18 24.58
C ASP A 457 -22.45 15.61 24.92
N CYS A 458 -22.27 14.29 24.94
CA CYS A 458 -20.97 13.69 25.25
C CYS A 458 -19.93 13.82 24.13
N VAL A 459 -20.34 14.09 22.89
CA VAL A 459 -19.44 14.33 21.76
C VAL A 459 -18.81 15.72 21.91
N LYS A 460 -17.48 15.79 21.89
CA LYS A 460 -16.69 17.03 22.00
C LYS A 460 -15.76 17.27 20.81
N LYS A 461 -15.60 16.29 19.93
CA LYS A 461 -14.94 16.41 18.63
C LYS A 461 -15.64 15.52 17.61
N MET A 462 -15.81 15.98 16.38
CA MET A 462 -16.35 15.13 15.31
C MET A 462 -15.80 15.46 13.92
N SER A 463 -15.97 14.52 13.00
CA SER A 463 -15.75 14.71 11.57
C SER A 463 -16.75 13.91 10.75
N PHE A 464 -17.47 14.62 9.88
CA PHE A 464 -18.32 14.06 8.82
C PHE A 464 -17.83 14.50 7.41
N TYR A 465 -16.51 14.71 7.27
CA TYR A 465 -15.89 15.21 6.04
C TYR A 465 -16.42 14.53 4.76
N GLY A 466 -17.02 15.32 3.86
CA GLY A 466 -17.51 14.84 2.57
C GLY A 466 -18.76 13.94 2.62
N CYS A 467 -19.49 13.90 3.74
CA CYS A 467 -20.79 13.22 3.85
C CYS A 467 -21.93 14.03 3.21
N SER A 468 -21.81 14.34 1.91
CA SER A 468 -22.70 15.27 1.19
C SER A 468 -24.16 14.83 1.03
N SER A 469 -24.55 13.71 1.63
CA SER A 469 -25.94 13.22 1.67
C SER A 469 -26.68 13.65 2.94
N ILE A 470 -25.98 14.24 3.93
CA ILE A 470 -26.59 14.68 5.19
C ILE A 470 -27.54 15.85 4.93
N THR A 471 -28.80 15.68 5.31
CA THR A 471 -29.88 16.68 5.14
C THR A 471 -30.44 17.20 6.47
N ARG A 472 -30.18 16.51 7.59
CA ARG A 472 -30.57 16.95 8.95
C ARG A 472 -29.45 16.68 9.94
N VAL A 473 -29.11 17.70 10.73
CA VAL A 473 -28.21 17.61 11.89
C VAL A 473 -28.95 18.10 13.13
N ASN A 474 -28.89 17.31 14.19
CA ASN A 474 -29.56 17.60 15.47
C ASN A 474 -28.55 17.42 16.61
N TYR A 475 -28.57 18.33 17.58
CA TYR A 475 -27.77 18.25 18.79
C TYR A 475 -28.68 18.08 20.01
N ALA A 476 -28.58 16.94 20.68
CA ALA A 476 -29.25 16.67 21.94
C ALA A 476 -28.40 17.22 23.10
N GLY A 477 -28.59 18.51 23.38
CA GLY A 477 -27.76 19.32 24.28
C GLY A 477 -28.15 20.79 24.30
N THR A 478 -27.21 21.69 24.62
CA THR A 478 -27.40 23.15 24.59
C THR A 478 -26.60 23.82 23.46
N VAL A 479 -26.95 25.05 23.08
CA VAL A 479 -26.16 25.85 22.12
C VAL A 479 -24.71 26.03 22.61
N ALA A 480 -24.50 26.34 23.90
CA ALA A 480 -23.16 26.37 24.50
C ALA A 480 -22.41 25.02 24.39
N GLY A 481 -23.12 23.89 24.52
CA GLY A 481 -22.56 22.55 24.31
C GLY A 481 -22.08 22.33 22.87
N TRP A 482 -22.88 22.77 21.89
CA TRP A 482 -22.55 22.73 20.46
C TRP A 482 -21.34 23.62 20.13
N CYS A 483 -21.33 24.86 20.63
CA CYS A 483 -20.21 25.79 20.52
C CYS A 483 -18.89 25.24 21.10
N GLY A 484 -18.95 24.26 22.01
CA GLY A 484 -17.80 23.58 22.58
C GLY A 484 -17.27 22.39 21.77
N ILE A 485 -17.87 22.06 20.62
CA ILE A 485 -17.42 20.95 19.77
C ILE A 485 -16.24 21.39 18.89
N GLN A 486 -15.23 20.53 18.81
CA GLN A 486 -14.06 20.73 17.95
C GLN A 486 -14.28 20.13 16.55
N PHE A 487 -14.07 20.94 15.53
CA PHE A 487 -13.99 20.56 14.12
C PHE A 487 -12.56 20.81 13.62
N GLY A 488 -11.99 19.89 12.82
CA GLY A 488 -10.64 20.07 12.28
C GLY A 488 -10.58 21.03 11.08
N SER A 489 -11.73 21.24 10.45
CA SER A 489 -11.98 22.09 9.28
C SER A 489 -13.48 22.32 9.15
N ALA A 490 -13.88 23.34 8.38
CA ALA A 490 -15.29 23.62 8.10
C ALA A 490 -16.10 22.41 7.58
N GLN A 491 -15.46 21.53 6.78
CA GLN A 491 -16.09 20.36 6.18
C GLN A 491 -16.28 19.18 7.16
N ASP A 492 -15.67 19.24 8.35
CA ASP A 492 -15.89 18.25 9.40
C ASP A 492 -17.23 18.46 10.11
N ASN A 493 -17.78 19.68 10.09
CA ASN A 493 -19.08 20.02 10.63
C ASN A 493 -20.20 19.53 9.70
N PRO A 494 -21.06 18.58 10.10
CA PRO A 494 -22.12 18.07 9.23
C PRO A 494 -23.18 19.12 8.86
N VAL A 495 -23.24 20.26 9.58
CA VAL A 495 -24.10 21.41 9.21
C VAL A 495 -23.69 22.01 7.87
N SER A 496 -22.41 21.88 7.47
CA SER A 496 -21.95 22.29 6.13
C SER A 496 -22.60 21.51 4.97
N CYS A 497 -23.37 20.45 5.28
CA CYS A 497 -24.15 19.67 4.32
C CYS A 497 -25.66 19.86 4.53
N SER A 498 -26.15 19.88 5.78
CA SER A 498 -27.59 20.08 6.06
C SER A 498 -28.05 21.53 5.91
N HIS A 499 -27.13 22.50 5.94
CA HIS A 499 -27.38 23.95 5.97
C HIS A 499 -28.24 24.43 7.15
N ASN A 500 -28.54 23.55 8.12
CA ASN A 500 -29.48 23.79 9.21
C ASN A 500 -29.09 22.93 10.42
N LEU A 501 -28.88 23.57 11.57
CA LEU A 501 -28.75 22.92 12.88
C LEU A 501 -30.10 22.87 13.61
N TYR A 502 -30.39 21.73 14.22
CA TYR A 502 -31.45 21.56 15.19
C TYR A 502 -30.86 21.36 16.59
N ILE A 503 -31.47 21.96 17.61
CA ILE A 503 -31.12 21.75 19.03
C ILE A 503 -32.34 21.09 19.69
N ASN A 504 -32.17 19.90 20.26
CA ASN A 504 -33.26 19.10 20.85
C ASN A 504 -34.48 18.96 19.91
N ASP A 505 -34.21 18.66 18.63
CA ASP A 505 -35.16 18.57 17.51
C ASP A 505 -35.83 19.87 17.04
N GLU A 506 -35.62 21.01 17.70
CA GLU A 506 -36.11 22.34 17.29
C GLU A 506 -35.10 23.06 16.39
N LEU A 507 -35.56 23.77 15.34
CA LEU A 507 -34.67 24.45 14.38
C LEU A 507 -34.04 25.70 15.03
N LEU A 508 -32.71 25.81 15.01
CA LEU A 508 -32.02 26.97 15.56
C LEU A 508 -32.10 28.18 14.62
N THR A 509 -33.02 29.10 14.88
CA THR A 509 -33.17 30.34 14.08
C THR A 509 -32.58 31.59 14.72
N GLU A 510 -32.29 31.54 16.02
CA GLU A 510 -31.70 32.63 16.80
C GLU A 510 -30.79 32.09 17.90
N ILE A 511 -29.74 32.84 18.26
CA ILE A 511 -28.89 32.58 19.43
C ILE A 511 -29.11 33.70 20.44
N THR A 512 -29.46 33.36 21.67
CA THR A 512 -29.84 34.31 22.72
C THR A 512 -28.76 34.51 23.80
N LEU A 513 -29.01 35.47 24.70
CA LEU A 513 -28.17 35.69 25.88
C LEU A 513 -28.17 34.47 26.82
N GLU A 514 -29.31 33.79 26.97
CA GLU A 514 -29.44 32.60 27.83
C GLU A 514 -28.66 31.42 27.26
N ASP A 515 -28.66 31.25 25.92
CA ASP A 515 -27.87 30.24 25.21
C ASP A 515 -26.35 30.38 25.40
N THR A 516 -25.89 31.57 25.78
CA THR A 516 -24.48 31.96 25.80
C THR A 516 -24.01 32.49 27.16
N GLN A 517 -24.83 32.43 28.21
CA GLN A 517 -24.52 32.96 29.56
C GLN A 517 -23.35 32.25 30.26
N ASP A 518 -23.09 30.99 29.89
CA ASP A 518 -22.08 30.10 30.46
C ASP A 518 -20.92 29.82 29.46
N LEU A 519 -20.82 30.61 28.38
CA LEU A 519 -19.90 30.37 27.26
C LEU A 519 -18.74 31.38 27.24
N GLU A 520 -17.49 30.92 27.28
CA GLU A 520 -16.29 31.78 27.18
C GLU A 520 -15.85 32.03 25.73
N LYS A 521 -15.92 30.99 24.88
CA LYS A 521 -15.56 31.04 23.44
C LYS A 521 -16.66 30.39 22.59
N VAL A 522 -17.03 31.01 21.48
CA VAL A 522 -17.74 30.33 20.38
C VAL A 522 -16.72 29.56 19.53
N GLY A 523 -16.82 28.23 19.49
CA GLY A 523 -15.85 27.34 18.84
C GLY A 523 -15.74 27.52 17.33
N ASP A 524 -14.56 27.21 16.78
CA ASP A 524 -14.23 27.39 15.37
C ASP A 524 -15.17 26.53 14.48
N PHE A 525 -15.65 27.11 13.37
CA PHE A 525 -16.61 26.52 12.42
C PHE A 525 -18.00 26.12 12.98
N ALA A 526 -18.37 26.49 14.21
CA ALA A 526 -19.57 25.96 14.89
C ALA A 526 -20.89 26.12 14.09
N PHE A 527 -21.12 27.26 13.45
CA PHE A 527 -22.32 27.55 12.65
C PHE A 527 -21.98 27.77 11.17
N TYR A 528 -20.87 27.20 10.70
CA TYR A 528 -20.43 27.29 9.32
C TYR A 528 -21.53 26.79 8.37
N TYR A 529 -21.92 27.64 7.41
CA TYR A 529 -22.98 27.39 6.43
C TYR A 529 -24.41 27.24 7.01
N ASP A 530 -24.64 27.57 8.28
CA ASP A 530 -26.01 27.54 8.84
C ASP A 530 -26.87 28.66 8.24
N SER A 531 -27.89 28.26 7.48
CA SER A 531 -28.80 29.13 6.76
C SER A 531 -30.11 29.40 7.52
N ALA A 532 -30.33 28.79 8.68
CA ALA A 532 -31.50 29.03 9.53
C ALA A 532 -31.32 30.21 10.48
N ILE A 533 -30.08 30.49 10.90
CA ILE A 533 -29.77 31.55 11.88
C ILE A 533 -29.98 32.93 11.26
N THR A 534 -30.85 33.72 11.88
CA THR A 534 -31.19 35.10 11.45
C THR A 534 -30.77 36.18 12.45
N SER A 535 -30.58 35.80 13.72
CA SER A 535 -30.24 36.69 14.83
C SER A 535 -29.23 36.04 15.78
N VAL A 536 -28.26 36.81 16.27
CA VAL A 536 -27.25 36.39 17.26
C VAL A 536 -27.10 37.47 18.32
N ASN A 537 -27.24 37.11 19.58
CA ASN A 537 -27.06 37.99 20.73
C ASN A 537 -26.22 37.29 21.81
N LEU A 538 -24.95 37.63 21.92
CA LEU A 538 -23.99 36.93 22.80
C LEU A 538 -23.90 37.60 24.18
N SER A 539 -23.79 36.78 25.23
CA SER A 539 -23.68 37.27 26.61
C SER A 539 -22.28 37.81 26.96
N GLU A 540 -22.21 38.67 27.98
CA GLU A 540 -20.97 39.22 28.56
C GLU A 540 -19.99 38.15 29.11
N SER A 541 -20.34 36.86 29.15
CA SER A 541 -19.35 35.80 29.44
C SER A 541 -18.43 35.52 28.25
N VAL A 542 -18.87 35.81 27.03
CA VAL A 542 -18.13 35.50 25.79
C VAL A 542 -16.98 36.48 25.63
N THR A 543 -15.76 35.96 25.50
CA THR A 543 -14.53 36.74 25.30
C THR A 543 -13.86 36.47 23.95
N GLN A 544 -14.27 35.42 23.23
CA GLN A 544 -13.67 35.00 21.97
C GLN A 544 -14.72 34.44 20.98
N ILE A 545 -14.57 34.78 19.70
CA ILE A 545 -15.26 34.12 18.58
C ILE A 545 -14.21 33.43 17.72
N GLY A 546 -14.42 32.15 17.39
CA GLY A 546 -13.49 31.33 16.61
C GLY A 546 -13.33 31.72 15.13
N GLU A 547 -12.56 30.93 14.41
CA GLU A 547 -12.44 30.99 12.95
C GLU A 547 -13.74 30.56 12.26
N SER A 548 -14.16 31.29 11.22
CA SER A 548 -15.28 30.96 10.32
C SER A 548 -16.61 30.58 11.00
N VAL A 549 -16.85 31.04 12.23
CA VAL A 549 -17.98 30.60 13.08
C VAL A 549 -19.34 30.74 12.39
N PHE A 550 -19.63 31.91 11.83
CA PHE A 550 -20.86 32.21 11.10
C PHE A 550 -20.58 32.36 9.60
N GLN A 551 -19.49 31.79 9.09
CA GLN A 551 -19.17 31.95 7.67
C GLN A 551 -20.27 31.30 6.81
N HIS A 552 -20.75 31.99 5.79
CA HIS A 552 -21.91 31.59 4.96
C HIS A 552 -23.27 31.53 5.71
N CYS A 553 -23.42 32.18 6.87
CA CYS A 553 -24.73 32.45 7.47
C CYS A 553 -25.49 33.54 6.68
N HIS A 554 -25.97 33.21 5.47
CA HIS A 554 -26.49 34.17 4.48
C HIS A 554 -27.64 35.06 4.99
N TYR A 555 -28.48 34.52 5.88
CA TYR A 555 -29.68 35.18 6.42
C TYR A 555 -29.46 35.88 7.76
N LEU A 556 -28.26 35.80 8.34
CA LEU A 556 -27.91 36.51 9.57
C LEU A 556 -27.98 38.02 9.35
N SER A 557 -28.87 38.69 10.08
CA SER A 557 -29.21 40.10 9.84
C SER A 557 -29.19 40.98 11.09
N SER A 558 -29.35 40.39 12.28
CA SER A 558 -29.22 41.05 13.58
C SER A 558 -28.09 40.41 14.37
N VAL A 559 -27.07 41.19 14.73
CA VAL A 559 -25.92 40.72 15.50
C VAL A 559 -25.65 41.70 16.63
N THR A 560 -25.69 41.21 17.86
CA THR A 560 -25.33 41.93 19.08
C THR A 560 -24.16 41.22 19.74
N LEU A 561 -23.04 41.93 19.87
CA LEU A 561 -21.79 41.43 20.45
C LEU A 561 -21.47 42.22 21.72
N PRO A 562 -21.06 41.56 22.82
CA PRO A 562 -20.63 42.19 24.05
C PRO A 562 -19.22 42.77 23.92
N ASP A 563 -18.93 43.81 24.69
CA ASP A 563 -17.63 44.49 24.70
C ASP A 563 -16.52 43.66 25.38
N THR A 564 -16.86 42.53 26.00
CA THR A 564 -15.93 41.55 26.57
C THR A 564 -15.16 40.74 25.52
N ILE A 565 -15.58 40.76 24.25
CA ILE A 565 -14.87 40.07 23.17
C ILE A 565 -13.53 40.76 22.87
N THR A 566 -12.45 40.01 23.07
CA THR A 566 -11.07 40.45 22.85
C THR A 566 -10.46 39.90 21.56
N ASP A 567 -11.01 38.80 21.03
CA ASP A 567 -10.55 38.11 19.84
C ASP A 567 -11.73 37.65 18.97
N MET A 568 -11.64 37.90 17.65
CA MET A 568 -12.51 37.31 16.65
C MET A 568 -11.64 36.65 15.59
N GLY A 569 -11.93 35.40 15.24
CA GLY A 569 -11.18 34.62 14.26
C GLY A 569 -11.36 35.11 12.82
N SER A 570 -10.44 34.67 11.95
CA SER A 570 -10.54 34.93 10.51
C SER A 570 -11.87 34.43 9.95
N TYR A 571 -12.46 35.17 9.02
CA TYR A 571 -13.76 34.88 8.39
C TYR A 571 -14.94 34.65 9.34
N ALA A 572 -14.88 35.05 10.63
CA ALA A 572 -15.91 34.76 11.63
C ALA A 572 -17.35 35.13 11.22
N PHE A 573 -17.52 36.21 10.44
CA PHE A 573 -18.79 36.63 9.82
C PHE A 573 -18.66 36.75 8.29
N GLY A 574 -17.71 36.06 7.67
CA GLY A 574 -17.52 36.08 6.23
C GLY A 574 -18.77 35.58 5.50
N TYR A 575 -19.10 36.16 4.36
CA TYR A 575 -20.27 35.78 3.55
C TYR A 575 -21.62 35.94 4.28
N CYS A 576 -21.69 36.71 5.38
CA CYS A 576 -22.94 37.07 6.07
C CYS A 576 -23.68 38.18 5.32
N TYR A 577 -24.38 37.82 4.25
CA TYR A 577 -24.92 38.77 3.27
C TYR A 577 -25.99 39.73 3.80
N SER A 578 -26.69 39.40 4.88
CA SER A 578 -27.84 40.14 5.38
C SER A 578 -27.53 41.12 6.52
N ILE A 579 -26.30 41.12 7.07
CA ILE A 579 -25.86 42.07 8.12
C ILE A 579 -25.81 43.48 7.52
N ARG A 580 -26.58 44.42 8.09
CA ARG A 580 -26.64 45.83 7.64
C ARG A 580 -25.74 46.76 8.45
N SER A 581 -25.62 46.46 9.74
CA SER A 581 -24.87 47.19 10.74
C SER A 581 -24.41 46.17 11.78
N ILE A 582 -23.21 46.34 12.30
CA ILE A 582 -22.69 45.54 13.41
C ILE A 582 -21.91 46.45 14.36
N ASN A 583 -22.13 46.28 15.66
CA ASN A 583 -21.31 46.90 16.68
C ASN A 583 -20.08 46.02 16.88
N ILE A 584 -18.91 46.50 16.48
CA ILE A 584 -17.65 45.79 16.67
C ILE A 584 -17.20 46.01 18.13
N PRO A 585 -16.88 44.95 18.91
CA PRO A 585 -16.53 45.06 20.34
C PRO A 585 -15.39 46.03 20.64
N SER A 586 -15.55 46.91 21.63
CA SER A 586 -14.59 47.99 21.93
C SER A 586 -13.25 47.49 22.48
N SER A 587 -13.23 46.28 23.07
CA SER A 587 -12.01 45.61 23.55
C SER A 587 -11.12 45.03 22.45
N LEU A 588 -11.65 44.87 21.22
CA LEU A 588 -10.95 44.25 20.10
C LEU A 588 -9.68 45.04 19.70
N ARG A 589 -8.60 44.31 19.38
CA ARG A 589 -7.32 44.90 18.95
C ARG A 589 -7.03 44.75 17.47
N GLU A 590 -7.65 43.77 16.82
CA GLU A 590 -7.38 43.38 15.44
C GLU A 590 -8.66 42.86 14.79
N ILE A 591 -8.94 43.27 13.57
CA ILE A 591 -9.96 42.66 12.72
C ILE A 591 -9.22 41.75 11.74
N LYS A 592 -9.27 40.43 11.98
CA LYS A 592 -8.47 39.42 11.27
C LYS A 592 -8.91 39.19 9.83
N GLU A 593 -8.10 38.43 9.08
CA GLU A 593 -8.33 38.12 7.68
C GLU A 593 -9.81 37.75 7.39
N GLY A 594 -10.42 38.51 6.48
CA GLY A 594 -11.75 38.20 5.96
C GLY A 594 -12.92 38.26 6.96
N THR A 595 -12.73 38.76 8.19
CA THR A 595 -13.74 38.73 9.29
C THR A 595 -15.16 39.11 8.84
N PHE A 596 -15.30 40.16 8.03
CA PHE A 596 -16.56 40.65 7.45
C PHE A 596 -16.55 40.63 5.91
N SER A 597 -15.69 39.82 5.29
CA SER A 597 -15.60 39.72 3.83
C SER A 597 -16.95 39.29 3.25
N MET A 598 -17.35 39.88 2.13
CA MET A 598 -18.66 39.71 1.50
C MET A 598 -19.88 40.00 2.41
N CYS A 599 -19.77 40.78 3.50
CA CYS A 599 -20.93 41.32 4.22
C CYS A 599 -21.70 42.35 3.37
N ALA A 600 -22.36 41.89 2.31
CA ALA A 600 -22.82 42.73 1.21
C ALA A 600 -23.89 43.76 1.58
N SER A 601 -24.62 43.58 2.68
CA SER A 601 -25.60 44.56 3.17
C SER A 601 -25.02 45.62 4.12
N LEU A 602 -23.76 45.47 4.57
CA LEU A 602 -23.11 46.37 5.53
C LEU A 602 -22.89 47.75 4.90
N THR A 603 -23.37 48.81 5.55
CA THR A 603 -23.35 50.18 4.96
C THR A 603 -22.30 51.12 5.54
N GLU A 604 -22.09 51.04 6.86
CA GLU A 604 -21.28 51.97 7.63
C GLU A 604 -20.80 51.26 8.91
N PRO A 605 -19.70 50.48 8.85
CA PRO A 605 -19.08 49.93 10.04
C PRO A 605 -18.34 51.02 10.81
N ASP A 606 -18.56 51.06 12.11
CA ASP A 606 -17.77 51.86 13.05
C ASP A 606 -16.67 50.98 13.64
N ILE A 607 -15.41 51.42 13.49
CA ILE A 607 -14.23 50.65 13.93
C ILE A 607 -13.79 51.21 15.28
N PRO A 608 -13.85 50.45 16.38
CA PRO A 608 -13.64 50.99 17.71
C PRO A 608 -12.19 51.42 17.94
N HIS A 609 -12.00 52.46 18.74
CA HIS A 609 -10.71 53.05 19.14
C HIS A 609 -9.70 52.05 19.78
N GLY A 610 -10.16 50.84 20.12
CA GLY A 610 -9.32 49.74 20.55
C GLY A 610 -8.47 49.10 19.44
N VAL A 611 -8.92 49.15 18.18
CA VAL A 611 -8.32 48.43 17.04
C VAL A 611 -7.00 49.08 16.61
N ARG A 612 -6.03 48.23 16.24
CA ARG A 612 -4.68 48.59 15.76
C ARG A 612 -4.42 48.10 14.34
N VAL A 613 -4.95 46.94 13.98
CA VAL A 613 -4.75 46.28 12.69
C VAL A 613 -6.11 45.94 12.07
N ILE A 614 -6.26 46.23 10.79
CA ILE A 614 -7.36 45.74 9.95
C ILE A 614 -6.71 44.85 8.90
N ASP A 615 -6.80 43.54 9.04
CA ASP A 615 -6.02 42.58 8.25
C ASP A 615 -6.58 42.39 6.82
N ALA A 616 -5.92 41.55 6.01
CA ALA A 616 -6.26 41.31 4.62
C ALA A 616 -7.73 40.90 4.44
N ASN A 617 -8.38 41.35 3.36
CA ASN A 617 -9.77 41.03 3.05
C ASN A 617 -10.83 41.39 4.12
N ALA A 618 -10.48 42.05 5.24
CA ALA A 618 -11.35 42.18 6.43
C ALA A 618 -12.79 42.67 6.13
N PHE A 619 -12.95 43.64 5.23
CA PHE A 619 -14.22 44.15 4.72
C PHE A 619 -14.30 44.07 3.19
N SER A 620 -13.53 43.17 2.55
CA SER A 620 -13.55 43.04 1.09
C SER A 620 -14.94 42.68 0.59
N LEU A 621 -15.31 43.20 -0.58
CA LEU A 621 -16.59 42.91 -1.23
C LEU A 621 -17.86 43.26 -0.41
N CYS A 622 -17.77 44.18 0.55
CA CYS A 622 -18.94 44.79 1.23
C CYS A 622 -19.63 45.84 0.33
N PHE A 623 -20.38 45.42 -0.69
CA PHE A 623 -20.85 46.28 -1.80
C PHE A 623 -21.74 47.48 -1.43
N ASN A 624 -22.40 47.47 -0.28
CA ASN A 624 -23.22 48.60 0.17
C ASN A 624 -22.47 49.56 1.11
N MET A 625 -21.22 49.26 1.45
CA MET A 625 -20.38 50.09 2.31
C MET A 625 -20.01 51.38 1.57
N ARG A 626 -20.44 52.51 2.13
CA ARG A 626 -20.18 53.86 1.57
C ARG A 626 -19.31 54.71 2.45
N ILE A 627 -19.44 54.52 3.76
CA ILE A 627 -18.75 55.27 4.79
C ILE A 627 -18.01 54.25 5.66
N VAL A 628 -16.81 54.60 6.11
CA VAL A 628 -16.11 53.89 7.18
C VAL A 628 -15.48 54.91 8.13
N HIS A 629 -15.62 54.66 9.43
CA HIS A 629 -14.95 55.42 10.48
C HIS A 629 -13.70 54.65 10.89
N ILE A 630 -12.53 55.28 10.79
CA ILE A 630 -11.22 54.67 11.11
C ILE A 630 -10.58 55.48 12.25
N PRO A 631 -10.34 54.89 13.43
CA PRO A 631 -9.77 55.61 14.56
C PRO A 631 -8.26 55.86 14.38
N GLU A 632 -7.71 56.88 15.06
CA GLU A 632 -6.25 57.21 15.03
C GLU A 632 -5.38 56.03 15.51
N SER A 633 -5.96 55.08 16.24
CA SER A 633 -5.29 53.90 16.75
C SER A 633 -4.86 52.88 15.69
N VAL A 634 -5.48 52.90 14.51
CA VAL A 634 -5.11 51.98 13.41
C VAL A 634 -3.74 52.40 12.86
N VAL A 635 -2.82 51.43 12.82
CA VAL A 635 -1.45 51.59 12.30
C VAL A 635 -1.21 50.77 11.04
N GLU A 636 -2.08 49.80 10.74
CA GLU A 636 -1.95 48.88 9.61
C GLU A 636 -3.31 48.53 8.98
N ILE A 637 -3.36 48.56 7.64
CA ILE A 637 -4.48 48.12 6.80
C ILE A 637 -3.93 47.11 5.79
N GLY A 638 -4.36 45.86 5.92
CA GLY A 638 -3.95 44.71 5.13
C GLY A 638 -4.35 44.77 3.65
N ARG A 639 -3.86 43.79 2.89
CA ARG A 639 -4.10 43.71 1.44
C ARG A 639 -5.60 43.49 1.15
N ASP A 640 -6.14 44.23 0.19
CA ASP A 640 -7.53 44.10 -0.25
C ASP A 640 -8.57 44.29 0.89
N ALA A 641 -8.18 44.81 2.07
CA ALA A 641 -9.01 44.91 3.26
C ALA A 641 -10.32 45.70 3.05
N PHE A 642 -10.27 46.71 2.20
CA PHE A 642 -11.39 47.52 1.74
C PHE A 642 -11.59 47.42 0.21
N ASP A 643 -11.07 46.38 -0.48
CA ASP A 643 -11.37 46.17 -1.91
C ASP A 643 -12.82 45.70 -2.06
N ILE A 644 -13.69 46.63 -2.44
CA ILE A 644 -15.08 46.36 -2.78
C ILE A 644 -15.30 46.47 -4.30
N THR A 645 -14.22 46.64 -5.06
CA THR A 645 -14.21 46.49 -6.52
C THR A 645 -13.81 45.10 -6.97
N LEU A 646 -14.10 44.82 -8.23
CA LEU A 646 -13.73 43.58 -8.92
C LEU A 646 -13.13 43.95 -10.26
N THR A 647 -12.03 43.30 -10.63
CA THR A 647 -11.40 43.50 -11.93
C THR A 647 -12.36 43.10 -13.06
N ASP A 648 -12.30 43.78 -14.22
CA ASP A 648 -13.14 43.46 -15.38
C ASP A 648 -13.07 41.97 -15.78
N SER A 649 -11.91 41.33 -15.57
CA SER A 649 -11.70 39.90 -15.77
C SER A 649 -12.49 39.01 -14.79
N ARG A 650 -12.58 39.39 -13.51
CA ARG A 650 -13.41 38.70 -12.50
C ARG A 650 -14.90 38.94 -12.78
N VAL A 651 -15.29 40.18 -13.08
CA VAL A 651 -16.67 40.52 -13.47
C VAL A 651 -17.11 39.71 -14.70
N THR A 652 -16.27 39.61 -15.73
CA THR A 652 -16.58 38.82 -16.94
C THR A 652 -16.72 37.33 -16.64
N ARG A 653 -15.85 36.74 -15.81
CA ARG A 653 -15.98 35.33 -15.37
C ARG A 653 -17.29 35.12 -14.61
N MET A 654 -17.57 35.95 -13.61
CA MET A 654 -18.75 35.81 -12.76
C MET A 654 -20.06 36.12 -13.51
N GLN A 655 -20.04 37.00 -14.51
CA GLN A 655 -21.16 37.24 -15.42
C GLN A 655 -21.45 36.00 -16.28
N ASN A 656 -20.42 35.31 -16.75
CA ASN A 656 -20.57 34.06 -17.50
C ASN A 656 -21.15 32.95 -16.61
N LEU A 657 -20.65 32.81 -15.38
CA LEU A 657 -21.18 31.87 -14.39
C LEU A 657 -22.65 32.17 -14.05
N TYR A 658 -22.99 33.41 -13.71
CA TYR A 658 -24.37 33.84 -13.48
C TYR A 658 -25.29 33.52 -14.67
N ASN A 659 -24.84 33.83 -15.90
CA ASN A 659 -25.61 33.51 -17.10
C ASN A 659 -25.78 32.00 -17.29
N GLN A 660 -24.79 31.19 -16.91
CA GLN A 660 -24.85 29.74 -16.93
C GLN A 660 -25.87 29.22 -15.90
N ALA A 661 -25.82 29.66 -14.64
CA ALA A 661 -26.77 29.25 -13.61
C ALA A 661 -28.21 29.64 -13.92
N ILE A 662 -28.45 30.84 -14.46
CA ILE A 662 -29.77 31.26 -14.91
C ILE A 662 -30.27 30.40 -16.08
N ALA A 663 -29.37 29.87 -16.92
CA ALA A 663 -29.71 28.94 -18.01
C ALA A 663 -29.90 27.49 -17.53
N GLU A 664 -29.19 27.07 -16.48
CA GLU A 664 -29.23 25.73 -15.89
C GLU A 664 -30.28 25.59 -14.77
N GLY A 665 -30.83 26.70 -14.27
CA GLY A 665 -31.82 26.73 -13.20
C GLY A 665 -31.23 26.50 -11.80
N LEU A 666 -30.00 26.94 -11.55
CA LEU A 666 -29.32 26.81 -10.26
C LEU A 666 -29.73 27.95 -9.32
N ASP A 667 -29.82 27.65 -8.02
CA ASP A 667 -30.06 28.65 -6.96
C ASP A 667 -28.76 29.25 -6.39
N GLU A 668 -27.63 28.53 -6.48
CA GLU A 668 -26.28 28.94 -6.02
C GLU A 668 -25.16 28.61 -7.03
N ILE A 669 -24.02 29.30 -6.96
CA ILE A 669 -22.77 29.03 -7.71
C ILE A 669 -21.56 29.35 -6.85
N GLU A 670 -20.54 28.48 -6.79
CA GLU A 670 -19.29 28.74 -6.05
C GLU A 670 -19.59 29.31 -4.63
N ASP A 671 -20.53 28.66 -3.94
CA ASP A 671 -21.02 28.99 -2.59
C ASP A 671 -21.63 30.41 -2.45
N MET A 672 -22.17 30.95 -3.55
CA MET A 672 -22.82 32.26 -3.63
C MET A 672 -24.23 32.16 -4.28
N PRO A 673 -25.30 32.64 -3.61
CA PRO A 673 -26.66 32.72 -4.16
C PRO A 673 -26.74 33.48 -5.47
N VAL A 674 -27.44 32.90 -6.45
CA VAL A 674 -27.57 33.44 -7.81
C VAL A 674 -28.29 34.78 -7.81
N ASP A 675 -29.28 34.98 -6.94
CA ASP A 675 -29.98 36.25 -6.81
C ASP A 675 -29.04 37.39 -6.34
N MET A 676 -28.13 37.06 -5.42
CA MET A 676 -27.09 37.95 -4.91
C MET A 676 -25.98 38.16 -5.92
N LEU A 677 -25.54 37.14 -6.64
CA LEU A 677 -24.61 37.29 -7.75
C LEU A 677 -25.21 38.19 -8.85
N GLY A 678 -26.53 38.13 -9.05
CA GLY A 678 -27.26 39.09 -9.86
C GLY A 678 -27.18 40.53 -9.30
N ARG A 679 -27.37 40.72 -7.99
CA ARG A 679 -27.21 42.03 -7.33
C ARG A 679 -25.78 42.58 -7.45
N TRP A 680 -24.79 41.72 -7.24
CA TRP A 680 -23.34 41.95 -7.37
C TRP A 680 -22.98 42.46 -8.77
N LEU A 681 -23.42 41.78 -9.83
CA LEU A 681 -23.13 42.13 -11.23
C LEU A 681 -23.71 43.50 -11.63
N ARG A 682 -24.76 43.96 -10.96
CA ARG A 682 -25.36 45.29 -11.17
C ARG A 682 -24.67 46.41 -10.38
N ASN A 683 -23.75 46.09 -9.47
CA ASN A 683 -23.13 47.01 -8.52
C ASN A 683 -21.62 47.17 -8.73
N THR A 684 -21.12 47.08 -9.96
CA THR A 684 -19.68 47.28 -10.26
C THR A 684 -19.21 48.73 -10.06
N GLY A 685 -17.92 48.91 -9.75
CA GLY A 685 -17.25 50.21 -9.55
C GLY A 685 -17.25 50.73 -8.11
N PHE A 686 -16.32 51.64 -7.79
CA PHE A 686 -16.00 52.12 -6.44
C PHE A 686 -17.23 52.60 -5.67
N LYS A 687 -17.41 52.13 -4.42
CA LYS A 687 -18.60 52.43 -3.58
C LYS A 687 -18.30 53.21 -2.31
N LEU A 688 -17.10 53.09 -1.77
CA LEU A 688 -16.63 53.84 -0.62
C LEU A 688 -16.48 55.29 -1.05
N THR A 689 -17.36 56.17 -0.57
CA THR A 689 -17.36 57.59 -0.93
C THR A 689 -16.60 58.43 0.07
N ASP A 690 -16.62 58.04 1.35
CA ASP A 690 -16.11 58.86 2.44
C ASP A 690 -15.44 58.00 3.52
N VAL A 691 -14.24 58.38 3.94
CA VAL A 691 -13.49 57.76 5.03
C VAL A 691 -13.31 58.82 6.12
N TYR A 692 -13.88 58.60 7.30
CA TYR A 692 -13.70 59.50 8.43
C TYR A 692 -12.53 59.00 9.28
N TYR A 693 -11.35 59.60 9.11
CA TYR A 693 -10.18 59.27 9.91
C TYR A 693 -10.08 60.22 11.11
N ALA A 694 -10.13 59.65 12.32
CA ALA A 694 -10.07 60.42 13.55
C ALA A 694 -8.69 61.05 13.79
N GLY A 695 -7.63 60.52 13.17
CA GLY A 695 -6.27 61.02 13.30
C GLY A 695 -5.94 62.23 12.40
N THR A 696 -4.68 62.64 12.43
CA THR A 696 -4.16 63.70 11.56
C THR A 696 -3.71 63.15 10.21
N PHE A 697 -3.64 64.01 9.18
CA PHE A 697 -3.04 63.66 7.88
C PHE A 697 -1.65 63.02 8.02
N LYS A 698 -0.83 63.51 8.97
CA LYS A 698 0.49 62.94 9.26
C LYS A 698 0.40 61.48 9.73
N ARG A 699 -0.55 61.16 10.62
CA ARG A 699 -0.74 59.78 11.12
C ARG A 699 -1.20 58.83 10.02
N TRP A 700 -2.02 59.32 9.10
CA TRP A 700 -2.45 58.56 7.92
C TRP A 700 -1.29 58.27 6.96
N ASP A 701 -0.40 59.25 6.72
CA ASP A 701 0.82 59.07 5.92
C ASP A 701 1.87 58.15 6.59
N GLU A 702 1.82 58.04 7.93
CA GLU A 702 2.60 57.08 8.74
C GLU A 702 1.96 55.67 8.83
N MET A 703 0.69 55.50 8.40
CA MET A 703 -0.04 54.23 8.48
C MET A 703 0.38 53.27 7.35
N THR A 704 0.60 52.00 7.68
CA THR A 704 0.97 50.99 6.67
C THR A 704 -0.29 50.50 5.95
N ILE A 705 -0.50 50.95 4.71
CA ILE A 705 -1.59 50.47 3.85
C ILE A 705 -1.00 49.56 2.77
N PHE A 706 -1.36 48.28 2.80
CA PHE A 706 -0.97 47.33 1.75
C PHE A 706 -1.80 47.53 0.48
N GLY A 707 -1.25 47.11 -0.66
CA GLY A 707 -1.90 47.29 -1.97
C GLY A 707 -3.24 46.56 -2.09
N GLY A 708 -4.07 47.00 -3.04
CA GLY A 708 -5.39 46.42 -3.31
C GLY A 708 -6.57 47.25 -2.81
N ASN A 709 -6.33 48.15 -1.86
CA ASN A 709 -7.34 49.04 -1.26
C ASN A 709 -7.76 50.21 -2.19
N GLY A 710 -8.09 49.93 -3.45
CA GLY A 710 -8.34 50.93 -4.49
C GLY A 710 -9.61 51.79 -4.27
N ASP A 711 -10.55 51.32 -3.45
CA ASP A 711 -11.67 52.11 -2.93
C ASP A 711 -11.24 53.11 -1.86
N LEU A 712 -10.37 52.69 -0.93
CA LEU A 712 -9.81 53.53 0.13
C LEU A 712 -9.00 54.69 -0.47
N GLU A 713 -8.25 54.43 -1.54
CA GLU A 713 -7.49 55.45 -2.30
C GLU A 713 -8.38 56.48 -3.03
N LYS A 714 -9.68 56.20 -3.23
CA LYS A 714 -10.59 57.02 -4.05
C LYS A 714 -11.73 57.66 -3.25
N ALA A 715 -11.95 57.22 -2.03
CA ALA A 715 -12.85 57.85 -1.08
C ALA A 715 -12.33 59.25 -0.66
N ASN A 716 -13.24 60.13 -0.27
CA ASN A 716 -12.88 61.40 0.36
C ASN A 716 -12.40 61.11 1.79
N ILE A 717 -11.12 61.31 2.08
CA ILE A 717 -10.58 61.13 3.44
C ILE A 717 -10.80 62.42 4.23
N HIS A 718 -11.74 62.36 5.18
CA HIS A 718 -12.06 63.43 6.12
C HIS A 718 -11.17 63.30 7.36
N PHE A 719 -10.13 64.11 7.42
CA PHE A 719 -9.29 64.24 8.62
C PHE A 719 -10.01 65.09 9.65
N LEU A 720 -10.53 64.47 10.71
CA LEU A 720 -11.28 65.18 11.74
C LEU A 720 -10.39 66.15 12.54
N GLY A 721 -9.06 65.95 12.54
CA GLY A 721 -8.06 66.89 13.09
C GLY A 721 -8.03 66.96 14.62
N TYR A 722 -9.13 66.55 15.23
CA TYR A 722 -9.30 66.16 16.61
C TYR A 722 -10.00 64.80 16.53
N HIS A 723 -9.39 63.74 17.05
CA HIS A 723 -10.20 62.59 17.42
C HIS A 723 -11.15 63.07 18.53
N THR A 724 -12.39 62.60 18.53
CA THR A 724 -13.13 62.52 19.79
C THR A 724 -12.23 61.74 20.74
N HIS A 725 -11.86 62.35 21.86
CA HIS A 725 -11.22 61.60 22.94
C HIS A 725 -12.28 60.63 23.44
N ASP A 726 -12.28 59.45 22.84
CA ASP A 726 -13.05 58.34 23.35
C ASP A 726 -12.23 57.77 24.50
N TYR A 727 -12.81 57.94 25.68
CA TYR A 727 -12.15 57.66 26.93
C TYR A 727 -12.69 56.34 27.44
N TYR A 728 -11.86 55.30 27.42
CA TYR A 728 -12.20 54.12 28.18
C TYR A 728 -12.12 54.46 29.67
N GLU A 729 -13.14 54.03 30.40
CA GLU A 729 -13.15 54.16 31.84
C GLU A 729 -12.16 53.15 32.44
N THR A 730 -10.98 53.64 32.82
CA THR A 730 -10.17 52.93 33.80
C THR A 730 -10.57 53.40 35.18
N VAL A 731 -11.31 52.55 35.89
CA VAL A 731 -11.58 52.72 37.31
C VAL A 731 -10.25 52.59 38.06
N THR A 732 -9.59 53.72 38.32
CA THR A 732 -8.29 53.75 39.03
C THR A 732 -8.46 53.70 40.54
N VAL A 733 -9.60 54.19 41.04
CA VAL A 733 -10.10 53.94 42.39
C VAL A 733 -11.60 53.71 42.28
N ALA A 734 -12.10 52.51 42.59
CA ALA A 734 -13.53 52.23 42.52
C ALA A 734 -14.32 53.06 43.56
N PRO A 735 -15.49 53.62 43.20
CA PRO A 735 -16.35 54.27 44.18
C PRO A 735 -16.86 53.23 45.17
N THR A 736 -16.81 53.57 46.45
CA THR A 736 -17.34 52.72 47.53
C THR A 736 -18.65 53.32 48.05
N CYS A 737 -19.41 52.57 48.87
CA CYS A 737 -20.62 53.14 49.48
C CYS A 737 -20.33 54.37 50.38
N THR A 738 -19.06 54.59 50.81
CA THR A 738 -18.65 55.66 51.74
C THR A 738 -17.62 56.68 51.20
N GLN A 739 -16.84 56.34 50.18
CA GLN A 739 -15.85 57.24 49.57
C GLN A 739 -16.09 57.36 48.05
N PRO A 740 -16.05 58.58 47.50
CA PRO A 740 -16.11 58.80 46.06
C PRO A 740 -15.03 58.02 45.32
N GLY A 741 -15.38 57.55 44.13
CA GLY A 741 -14.46 56.87 43.22
C GLY A 741 -13.77 57.84 42.29
N VAL A 742 -12.76 57.34 41.59
CA VAL A 742 -12.05 58.05 40.54
C VAL A 742 -12.05 57.17 39.29
N ALA A 743 -13.01 57.43 38.41
CA ALA A 743 -12.86 57.07 37.01
C ALA A 743 -11.71 57.92 36.45
N MET A 744 -10.64 57.26 36.02
CA MET A 744 -9.69 57.88 35.11
C MET A 744 -10.15 57.56 33.71
N TYR A 745 -10.71 58.56 33.07
CA TYR A 745 -11.03 58.55 31.66
C TYR A 745 -9.70 58.74 30.93
N VAL A 746 -9.15 57.65 30.42
CA VAL A 746 -7.89 57.62 29.66
C VAL A 746 -8.23 57.61 28.18
N CYS A 747 -7.74 58.60 27.45
CA CYS A 747 -7.94 58.64 26.01
C CYS A 747 -7.22 57.45 25.37
N TYR A 748 -7.88 56.70 24.48
CA TYR A 748 -7.24 55.64 23.69
C TYR A 748 -5.99 56.12 22.91
N CYS A 749 -5.90 57.43 22.65
CA CYS A 749 -4.76 58.12 22.04
C CYS A 749 -3.52 58.28 22.95
N GLY A 750 -3.65 58.10 24.27
CA GLY A 750 -2.60 58.36 25.27
C GLY A 750 -2.21 59.83 25.47
N GLN A 751 -2.84 60.79 24.77
CA GLN A 751 -2.53 62.23 24.84
C GLN A 751 -3.36 63.00 25.90
N GLY A 752 -4.24 62.33 26.63
CA GLY A 752 -5.04 62.98 27.67
C GLY A 752 -5.64 61.97 28.65
N THR A 753 -5.60 62.34 29.92
CA THR A 753 -6.38 61.70 30.98
C THR A 753 -7.14 62.80 31.73
N TYR A 754 -8.42 62.58 32.02
CA TYR A 754 -9.09 63.36 33.06
C TYR A 754 -9.66 62.42 34.11
N THR A 755 -9.77 62.92 35.32
CA THR A 755 -10.37 62.17 36.43
C THR A 755 -11.72 62.79 36.72
N GLN A 756 -12.74 61.95 36.79
CA GLN A 756 -14.05 62.36 37.28
C GLN A 756 -14.26 61.70 38.63
N GLU A 757 -14.62 62.51 39.62
CA GLU A 757 -15.07 62.02 40.91
C GLU A 757 -16.44 61.35 40.71
N ILE A 758 -16.47 60.02 40.79
CA ILE A 758 -17.72 59.28 40.83
C ILE A 758 -18.27 59.47 42.25
N PRO A 759 -19.48 60.03 42.45
CA PRO A 759 -20.03 60.20 43.78
C PRO A 759 -20.01 58.88 44.56
N ALA A 760 -19.71 58.93 45.86
CA ALA A 760 -19.83 57.76 46.72
C ALA A 760 -21.23 57.15 46.50
N LEU A 761 -21.29 55.84 46.26
CA LEU A 761 -22.49 55.19 45.69
C LEU A 761 -23.74 55.25 46.59
N GLY A 762 -23.61 55.84 47.79
CA GLY A 762 -24.51 55.67 48.91
C GLY A 762 -24.48 54.22 49.39
N HIS A 763 -25.12 53.98 50.54
CA HIS A 763 -25.48 52.62 50.87
C HIS A 763 -26.84 52.29 50.28
N ASP A 764 -26.84 51.45 49.26
CA ASP A 764 -28.04 50.82 48.72
C ASP A 764 -28.29 49.52 49.49
N TYR A 765 -29.01 49.66 50.60
CA TYR A 765 -29.26 48.58 51.54
C TYR A 765 -30.53 47.82 51.17
N HIS A 766 -30.37 46.59 50.66
CA HIS A 766 -31.46 45.64 50.62
C HIS A 766 -31.45 44.82 51.93
N GLY A 767 -32.60 44.74 52.58
CA GLY A 767 -32.77 43.95 53.79
C GLY A 767 -32.92 42.47 53.43
N VAL A 768 -31.87 41.68 53.66
CA VAL A 768 -31.99 40.23 53.66
C VAL A 768 -32.43 39.84 55.06
N VAL A 769 -33.71 39.52 55.21
CA VAL A 769 -34.25 38.94 56.44
C VAL A 769 -33.51 37.63 56.67
N THR A 770 -32.59 37.65 57.65
CA THR A 770 -31.98 36.42 58.14
C THR A 770 -32.98 35.88 59.15
N ASP A 771 -33.84 34.97 58.69
CA ASP A 771 -34.80 34.29 59.57
C ASP A 771 -34.06 33.75 60.81
N PRO A 772 -34.66 33.84 62.01
CA PRO A 772 -34.02 33.39 63.23
C PRO A 772 -33.58 31.94 63.09
N THR A 773 -32.31 31.69 63.37
CA THR A 773 -31.74 30.35 63.27
C THR A 773 -31.72 29.71 64.66
N CYS A 774 -31.31 28.45 64.71
CA CYS A 774 -31.27 27.72 65.97
C CYS A 774 -30.22 28.25 66.97
N MET A 775 -29.12 28.84 66.48
CA MET A 775 -28.05 29.42 67.33
C MET A 775 -28.16 30.93 67.51
N ARG A 776 -28.68 31.65 66.52
CA ARG A 776 -28.57 33.10 66.43
C ARG A 776 -29.94 33.74 66.31
N PRO A 777 -30.16 34.89 66.96
CA PRO A 777 -31.32 35.71 66.65
C PRO A 777 -31.39 35.93 65.15
N GLY A 778 -32.61 36.02 64.65
CA GLY A 778 -32.85 36.55 63.32
C GLY A 778 -32.62 38.04 63.37
N TYR A 779 -32.24 38.61 62.25
CA TYR A 779 -32.04 40.04 62.10
C TYR A 779 -32.20 40.36 60.63
N THR A 780 -32.73 41.53 60.34
CA THR A 780 -32.67 42.01 58.97
C THR A 780 -31.24 42.47 58.75
N THR A 781 -30.48 41.67 57.99
CA THR A 781 -29.14 42.07 57.60
C THR A 781 -29.25 42.99 56.42
N TYR A 782 -28.92 44.26 56.64
CA TYR A 782 -28.87 45.25 55.60
C TYR A 782 -27.48 45.23 54.98
N PHE A 783 -27.37 44.54 53.84
CA PHE A 783 -26.16 44.47 53.04
C PHE A 783 -26.14 45.64 52.07
N CYS A 784 -25.06 46.45 52.02
CA CYS A 784 -24.90 47.37 50.89
C CYS A 784 -24.73 46.49 49.65
N SER A 785 -25.62 46.55 48.65
CA SER A 785 -25.50 45.81 47.39
C SER A 785 -24.19 46.09 46.63
N ARG A 786 -23.41 47.07 47.11
CA ARG A 786 -22.28 47.73 46.44
C ARG A 786 -20.99 47.77 47.27
N CYS A 787 -20.98 47.31 48.54
CA CYS A 787 -19.72 47.13 49.32
C CYS A 787 -19.89 46.23 50.57
N THR A 788 -18.78 45.93 51.25
CA THR A 788 -18.73 45.11 52.48
C THR A 788 -19.31 45.79 53.73
N SER A 789 -19.92 46.97 53.62
CA SER A 789 -20.65 47.59 54.71
C SER A 789 -21.94 46.84 54.94
N VAL A 790 -22.02 46.24 56.12
CA VAL A 790 -23.17 45.49 56.60
C VAL A 790 -23.51 46.04 57.96
N TYR A 791 -24.79 46.32 58.18
CA TYR A 791 -25.32 46.50 59.53
C TYR A 791 -26.54 45.60 59.71
N THR A 792 -26.84 45.32 60.98
CA THR A 792 -27.85 44.37 61.41
C THR A 792 -28.78 45.11 62.37
N ASP A 793 -30.07 45.10 62.06
CA ASP A 793 -31.11 45.74 62.85
C ASP A 793 -32.37 44.86 62.83
N ASP A 794 -33.44 45.28 63.50
CA ASP A 794 -34.68 44.51 63.64
C ASP A 794 -34.45 43.07 64.19
N GLU A 795 -33.71 42.95 65.30
CA GLU A 795 -33.43 41.65 65.93
C GLU A 795 -34.71 40.92 66.40
N THR A 796 -34.84 39.67 65.96
CA THR A 796 -35.85 38.70 66.40
C THR A 796 -35.16 37.54 67.14
N PRO A 797 -35.67 37.04 68.28
CA PRO A 797 -34.95 36.02 69.07
C PRO A 797 -34.67 34.71 68.34
N ALA A 798 -33.56 34.03 68.70
CA ALA A 798 -33.15 32.77 68.10
C ALA A 798 -34.20 31.66 68.30
N LEU A 799 -34.37 30.77 67.30
CA LEU A 799 -35.36 29.68 67.37
C LEU A 799 -34.99 28.55 68.34
N GLY A 800 -33.71 28.44 68.72
CA GLY A 800 -33.17 27.29 69.47
C GLY A 800 -33.03 26.03 68.59
N HIS A 801 -32.14 25.12 68.96
CA HIS A 801 -31.96 23.85 68.24
C HIS A 801 -33.01 22.81 68.59
N ASP A 802 -33.36 22.04 67.56
CA ASP A 802 -34.22 20.87 67.63
C ASP A 802 -33.45 19.67 67.03
N PHE A 803 -32.45 19.21 67.79
CA PHE A 803 -31.53 18.14 67.40
C PHE A 803 -32.18 16.76 67.50
N SER A 804 -32.12 16.00 66.41
CA SER A 804 -32.48 14.58 66.36
C SER A 804 -31.28 13.74 65.95
N ALA A 805 -31.23 12.47 66.37
CA ALA A 805 -30.15 11.57 65.99
C ALA A 805 -30.15 11.33 64.47
N GLY A 806 -29.02 11.65 63.82
CA GLY A 806 -28.76 11.47 62.41
C GLY A 806 -27.94 10.21 62.13
N GLU A 807 -27.03 10.29 61.17
CA GLU A 807 -26.24 9.14 60.73
C GLU A 807 -25.16 8.76 61.76
N VAL A 808 -24.96 7.44 61.91
CA VAL A 808 -23.96 6.84 62.79
C VAL A 808 -22.74 6.47 61.95
N THR A 809 -21.62 7.16 62.19
CA THR A 809 -20.32 6.81 61.64
C THR A 809 -19.68 5.76 62.55
N GLU A 810 -19.73 4.50 62.13
CA GLU A 810 -19.09 3.37 62.84
C GLU A 810 -17.57 3.60 63.01
N PRO A 811 -16.98 3.25 64.16
CA PRO A 811 -15.55 3.45 64.44
C PRO A 811 -14.66 2.62 63.51
N THR A 812 -13.53 3.19 63.09
CA THR A 812 -12.54 2.51 62.24
C THR A 812 -11.32 2.05 63.05
N CYS A 813 -10.32 1.44 62.42
CA CYS A 813 -9.13 0.95 63.12
C CYS A 813 -8.24 2.05 63.71
N THR A 814 -8.28 3.24 63.12
CA THR A 814 -7.35 4.35 63.37
C THR A 814 -8.05 5.65 63.75
N GLN A 815 -9.36 5.74 63.56
CA GLN A 815 -10.19 6.87 63.98
C GLN A 815 -11.42 6.35 64.70
N GLY A 816 -11.83 7.12 65.73
CA GLY A 816 -13.03 6.86 66.50
C GLY A 816 -14.30 6.99 65.67
N GLY A 817 -15.38 6.43 66.20
CA GLY A 817 -16.72 6.49 65.60
C GLY A 817 -17.62 7.41 66.38
N TYR A 818 -18.59 8.03 65.72
CA TYR A 818 -19.46 9.03 66.32
C TYR A 818 -20.84 9.00 65.69
N THR A 819 -21.85 9.41 66.45
CA THR A 819 -23.20 9.69 65.92
C THR A 819 -23.30 11.17 65.64
N THR A 820 -23.71 11.54 64.44
CA THR A 820 -24.07 12.93 64.12
C THR A 820 -25.48 13.23 64.66
N TYR A 821 -25.61 14.30 65.43
CA TYR A 821 -26.91 14.82 65.88
C TYR A 821 -27.21 16.05 65.03
N ASN A 822 -28.10 15.87 64.06
CA ASN A 822 -28.41 16.88 63.06
C ASN A 822 -29.60 17.70 63.55
N CYS A 823 -29.51 19.03 63.45
CA CYS A 823 -30.65 19.88 63.77
C CYS A 823 -31.71 19.73 62.67
N SER A 824 -32.95 19.40 63.04
CA SER A 824 -34.06 19.26 62.10
C SER A 824 -34.44 20.56 61.35
N ARG A 825 -33.81 21.69 61.73
CA ARG A 825 -34.13 23.05 61.26
C ARG A 825 -32.92 23.82 60.70
N CYS A 826 -31.70 23.28 60.78
CA CYS A 826 -30.50 23.91 60.19
C CYS A 826 -29.36 22.91 60.00
N SER A 827 -28.40 23.23 59.12
CA SER A 827 -27.24 22.37 58.81
C SER A 827 -26.20 22.23 59.94
N GLU A 828 -26.43 22.87 61.10
CA GLU A 828 -25.63 22.63 62.28
C GLU A 828 -25.89 21.21 62.80
N PHE A 829 -24.79 20.48 62.98
CA PHE A 829 -24.76 19.19 63.61
C PHE A 829 -23.63 19.18 64.62
N TYR A 830 -23.80 18.44 65.71
CA TYR A 830 -22.68 18.09 66.57
C TYR A 830 -22.47 16.59 66.53
N THR A 831 -21.21 16.18 66.56
CA THR A 831 -20.85 14.79 66.80
C THR A 831 -21.00 14.49 68.29
N GLY A 832 -21.78 13.46 68.62
CA GLY A 832 -21.79 12.90 69.97
C GLY A 832 -20.40 12.38 70.34
N ALA A 833 -20.15 12.21 71.64
CA ALA A 833 -18.84 11.83 72.18
C ALA A 833 -18.19 10.69 71.36
N GLU A 834 -16.99 10.95 70.85
CA GLU A 834 -16.26 9.99 70.03
C GLU A 834 -16.00 8.71 70.81
N THR A 835 -16.37 7.58 70.21
CA THR A 835 -15.95 6.25 70.68
C THR A 835 -14.51 6.01 70.26
N GLU A 836 -13.69 5.44 71.14
CA GLU A 836 -12.29 5.13 70.85
C GLU A 836 -12.13 4.37 69.52
N PRO A 837 -11.05 4.62 68.75
CA PRO A 837 -10.74 3.84 67.56
C PRO A 837 -10.76 2.34 67.88
N LEU A 838 -11.34 1.52 66.99
CA LEU A 838 -11.46 0.07 67.20
C LEU A 838 -10.10 -0.63 67.41
N GLY A 839 -9.00 0.04 67.04
CA GLY A 839 -7.67 -0.51 66.97
C GLY A 839 -7.52 -1.51 65.82
N HIS A 840 -6.29 -1.63 65.32
CA HIS A 840 -5.99 -2.68 64.36
C HIS A 840 -6.08 -4.06 65.03
N ARG A 841 -7.11 -4.82 64.66
CA ARG A 841 -7.22 -6.24 65.04
C ARG A 841 -6.56 -7.08 63.95
N TYR A 842 -5.30 -7.45 64.14
CA TYR A 842 -4.55 -8.22 63.16
C TYR A 842 -4.97 -9.70 63.14
N ALA A 843 -5.24 -10.23 61.95
CA ALA A 843 -5.09 -11.65 61.67
C ALA A 843 -3.67 -11.86 61.16
N THR A 844 -2.93 -12.73 61.82
CA THR A 844 -1.56 -13.07 61.47
C THR A 844 -1.59 -14.17 60.42
N ILE A 845 -1.21 -13.84 59.18
CA ILE A 845 -0.97 -14.83 58.14
C ILE A 845 0.53 -15.16 58.19
N THR A 846 0.86 -16.28 58.81
CA THR A 846 2.23 -16.82 58.78
C THR A 846 2.51 -17.35 57.37
N VAL A 847 3.21 -16.55 56.57
CA VAL A 847 3.73 -16.99 55.27
C VAL A 847 5.01 -17.76 55.56
N SER A 848 4.87 -19.08 55.66
CA SER A 848 5.99 -19.99 55.85
C SER A 848 7.06 -19.75 54.79
N ALA A 849 8.33 -19.84 55.17
CA ALA A 849 9.43 -19.71 54.23
C ALA A 849 9.28 -20.75 53.10
N SER A 850 9.50 -20.31 51.87
CA SER A 850 9.54 -21.18 50.69
C SER A 850 10.99 -21.45 50.29
N CYS A 851 11.21 -22.34 49.33
CA CYS A 851 12.56 -22.69 48.88
C CYS A 851 13.32 -21.51 48.26
N GLU A 852 12.61 -20.53 47.69
CA GLU A 852 13.17 -19.38 46.97
C GLU A 852 13.04 -18.06 47.74
N LYS A 853 12.03 -17.94 48.61
CA LYS A 853 11.70 -16.69 49.31
C LYS A 853 11.51 -16.93 50.80
N GLY A 854 12.18 -16.09 51.58
CA GLY A 854 12.13 -16.07 53.03
C GLY A 854 10.72 -15.96 53.59
N GLY A 855 10.49 -16.59 54.74
CA GLY A 855 9.20 -16.57 55.42
C GLY A 855 9.02 -15.28 56.22
N TYR A 856 7.78 -14.90 56.46
CA TYR A 856 7.43 -13.74 57.29
C TYR A 856 6.03 -13.90 57.88
N VAL A 857 5.80 -13.31 59.05
CA VAL A 857 4.45 -13.18 59.60
C VAL A 857 3.86 -11.88 59.09
N GLU A 858 2.79 -11.96 58.30
CA GLU A 858 2.07 -10.80 57.79
C GLU A 858 0.88 -10.49 58.71
N HIS A 859 0.97 -9.37 59.40
CA HIS A 859 -0.07 -8.86 60.29
C HIS A 859 -1.03 -8.02 59.46
N LYS A 860 -2.11 -8.64 58.96
CA LYS A 860 -3.17 -7.97 58.20
C LYS A 860 -4.29 -7.58 59.13
N CYS A 861 -4.65 -6.29 59.17
CA CYS A 861 -5.80 -5.86 59.96
C CYS A 861 -7.08 -6.50 59.37
N THR A 862 -7.86 -7.21 60.19
CA THR A 862 -9.15 -7.81 59.78
C THR A 862 -10.25 -6.78 59.54
N ARG A 863 -9.97 -5.50 59.82
CA ARG A 863 -10.92 -4.39 59.84
C ARG A 863 -10.53 -3.22 58.91
N CYS A 864 -9.33 -3.22 58.31
CA CYS A 864 -8.93 -2.25 57.30
C CYS A 864 -7.75 -2.78 56.45
N THR A 865 -7.37 -2.06 55.40
CA THR A 865 -6.31 -2.47 54.45
C THR A 865 -4.88 -2.40 55.01
N TYR A 866 -4.68 -1.83 56.21
CA TYR A 866 -3.35 -1.69 56.81
C TYR A 866 -2.74 -3.06 57.16
N SER A 867 -1.48 -3.25 56.75
CA SER A 867 -0.71 -4.45 57.07
C SER A 867 0.79 -4.17 57.19
N TYR A 868 1.47 -4.97 57.99
CA TYR A 868 2.92 -4.93 58.16
C TYR A 868 3.48 -6.35 58.35
N ARG A 869 4.80 -6.51 58.23
CA ARG A 869 5.47 -7.82 58.28
C ARG A 869 6.51 -7.85 59.40
N THR A 870 6.57 -8.97 60.11
CA THR A 870 7.61 -9.28 61.11
C THR A 870 8.24 -10.63 60.83
N ASP A 871 9.30 -10.95 61.58
CA ASP A 871 9.91 -12.29 61.63
C ASP A 871 10.37 -12.81 60.27
N GLN A 872 11.09 -11.95 59.52
CA GLN A 872 11.74 -12.36 58.29
C GLN A 872 12.80 -13.43 58.56
N THR A 873 12.63 -14.57 57.91
CA THR A 873 13.53 -15.73 57.94
C THR A 873 14.11 -15.95 56.54
N ASP A 874 15.30 -16.55 56.45
CA ASP A 874 15.91 -16.86 55.16
C ASP A 874 15.09 -17.90 54.35
N PRO A 875 15.20 -17.93 53.01
CA PRO A 875 14.60 -19.00 52.20
C PRO A 875 15.03 -20.38 52.68
N LEU A 876 14.11 -21.36 52.67
CA LEU A 876 14.40 -22.72 53.14
C LEU A 876 15.44 -23.47 52.29
N GLY A 877 15.77 -22.95 51.11
CA GLY A 877 16.48 -23.67 50.07
C GLY A 877 15.65 -24.80 49.47
N HIS A 878 16.07 -25.29 48.29
CA HIS A 878 15.44 -26.45 47.68
C HIS A 878 16.10 -27.74 48.19
N GLU A 879 15.32 -28.57 48.86
CA GLU A 879 15.70 -29.93 49.23
C GLU A 879 15.17 -30.90 48.18
N TYR A 880 15.97 -31.09 47.13
CA TYR A 880 15.64 -31.94 46.00
C TYR A 880 15.66 -33.43 46.36
N ASP A 881 14.75 -34.19 45.73
CA ASP A 881 14.73 -35.64 45.78
C ASP A 881 15.94 -36.27 45.06
N GLY A 882 16.00 -37.60 45.02
CA GLY A 882 17.05 -38.35 44.33
C GLY A 882 17.07 -38.19 42.80
N GLY A 883 16.17 -37.39 42.22
CA GLY A 883 16.02 -37.20 40.79
C GLY A 883 15.22 -38.31 40.11
N VAL A 884 14.20 -37.93 39.34
CA VAL A 884 13.50 -38.82 38.40
C VAL A 884 14.20 -38.70 37.05
N VAL A 885 14.83 -39.78 36.59
CA VAL A 885 15.52 -39.81 35.30
C VAL A 885 14.50 -39.90 34.16
N THR A 886 14.33 -38.81 33.42
CA THR A 886 13.62 -38.81 32.14
C THR A 886 14.61 -39.28 31.06
N ALA A 887 14.43 -40.51 30.58
CA ALA A 887 15.30 -41.08 29.56
C ALA A 887 15.21 -40.28 28.24
N PRO A 888 16.32 -40.07 27.51
CA PRO A 888 16.32 -39.35 26.24
C PRO A 888 15.44 -40.04 25.21
N THR A 889 14.69 -39.25 24.44
CA THR A 889 13.88 -39.76 23.32
C THR A 889 14.65 -39.65 22.01
N CYS A 890 14.02 -39.88 20.86
CA CYS A 890 14.69 -39.74 19.56
C CYS A 890 14.87 -38.28 19.11
N THR A 891 14.06 -37.36 19.64
CA THR A 891 13.97 -35.95 19.22
C THR A 891 14.24 -34.97 20.34
N GLU A 892 14.16 -35.42 21.60
CA GLU A 892 14.35 -34.59 22.79
C GLU A 892 15.42 -35.20 23.69
N ASP A 893 16.29 -34.34 24.21
CA ASP A 893 17.32 -34.70 25.18
C ASP A 893 16.69 -35.27 26.45
N GLY A 894 17.37 -36.22 27.06
CA GLY A 894 17.01 -36.79 28.35
C GLY A 894 17.62 -35.99 29.47
N TYR A 895 16.95 -35.94 30.62
CA TYR A 895 17.36 -35.11 31.75
C TYR A 895 16.91 -35.76 33.05
N THR A 896 17.69 -35.55 34.10
CA THR A 896 17.27 -35.92 35.46
C THR A 896 16.46 -34.78 36.05
N THR A 897 15.17 -34.99 36.27
CA THR A 897 14.27 -34.02 36.89
C THR A 897 14.33 -34.20 38.40
N TYR A 898 15.00 -33.28 39.08
CA TYR A 898 15.06 -33.23 40.53
C TYR A 898 13.87 -32.43 41.04
N THR A 899 12.99 -33.08 41.79
CA THR A 899 11.79 -32.45 42.35
C THR A 899 12.07 -32.02 43.77
N CYS A 900 11.87 -30.74 44.09
CA CYS A 900 12.02 -30.29 45.46
C CYS A 900 10.94 -30.93 46.34
N SER A 901 11.34 -31.72 47.33
CA SER A 901 10.43 -32.39 48.27
C SER A 901 9.54 -31.42 49.05
N ARG A 902 9.96 -30.16 49.18
CA ARG A 902 9.30 -29.09 49.95
C ARG A 902 8.37 -28.19 49.14
N CYS A 903 8.70 -27.87 47.88
CA CYS A 903 7.89 -26.95 47.05
C CYS A 903 7.40 -27.56 45.72
N HIS A 904 7.79 -28.80 45.41
CA HIS A 904 7.55 -29.48 44.14
C HIS A 904 8.10 -28.78 42.89
N GLY A 905 8.78 -27.64 43.04
CA GLY A 905 9.55 -26.99 41.98
C GLY A 905 10.68 -27.92 41.50
N THR A 906 10.71 -28.15 40.19
CA THR A 906 11.64 -29.06 39.52
C THR A 906 12.83 -28.32 38.92
N LYS A 907 14.03 -28.88 39.02
CA LYS A 907 15.17 -28.50 38.17
C LYS A 907 15.61 -29.69 37.32
N THR A 908 16.12 -29.43 36.13
CA THR A 908 16.63 -30.46 35.21
C THR A 908 18.14 -30.33 35.07
N ASP A 909 18.87 -31.43 35.22
CA ASP A 909 20.33 -31.49 35.11
C ASP A 909 20.77 -32.85 34.51
N ASN A 910 22.06 -33.02 34.23
CA ASN A 910 22.64 -34.17 33.53
C ASN A 910 21.97 -34.45 32.18
N ALA A 911 21.97 -33.46 31.29
CA ALA A 911 21.41 -33.59 29.95
C ALA A 911 22.17 -34.67 29.13
N VAL A 912 21.46 -35.73 28.74
CA VAL A 912 21.94 -36.76 27.81
C VAL A 912 21.33 -36.45 26.45
N PRO A 913 22.13 -36.19 25.40
CA PRO A 913 21.61 -35.82 24.09
C PRO A 913 20.59 -36.83 23.54
N ALA A 914 19.61 -36.32 22.79
CA ALA A 914 18.57 -37.10 22.14
C ALA A 914 19.21 -38.30 21.41
N LEU A 915 18.62 -39.49 21.59
CA LEU A 915 19.20 -40.77 21.12
C LEU A 915 19.35 -40.88 19.60
N GLY A 916 18.81 -39.90 18.86
CA GLY A 916 18.59 -39.94 17.43
C GLY A 916 17.57 -41.01 17.05
N HIS A 917 17.04 -40.87 15.83
CA HIS A 917 16.23 -41.93 15.25
C HIS A 917 17.13 -43.05 14.74
N LYS A 918 16.92 -44.27 15.26
CA LYS A 918 17.56 -45.49 14.74
C LYS A 918 16.52 -46.26 13.93
N TYR A 919 16.57 -46.10 12.61
CA TYR A 919 15.56 -46.64 11.71
C TYR A 919 15.76 -48.12 11.39
N THR A 920 14.65 -48.85 11.29
CA THR A 920 14.54 -50.07 10.49
C THR A 920 13.73 -49.77 9.24
N SER A 921 14.23 -50.22 8.09
CA SER A 921 13.60 -50.01 6.80
C SER A 921 12.71 -51.20 6.44
N ALA A 922 11.44 -50.93 6.17
CA ALA A 922 10.53 -51.86 5.51
C ALA A 922 10.32 -51.39 4.06
N VAL A 923 10.60 -52.26 3.08
CA VAL A 923 10.41 -51.95 1.66
C VAL A 923 9.01 -52.37 1.24
N THR A 924 8.13 -51.40 1.00
CA THR A 924 6.85 -51.65 0.34
C THR A 924 7.09 -51.66 -1.17
N ALA A 925 7.02 -52.84 -1.78
CA ALA A 925 7.18 -52.99 -3.22
C ALA A 925 6.07 -52.21 -3.97
N PRO A 926 6.39 -51.59 -5.13
CA PRO A 926 5.39 -50.87 -5.93
C PRO A 926 4.30 -51.82 -6.43
N THR A 927 3.04 -51.38 -6.37
CA THR A 927 1.89 -52.10 -6.94
C THR A 927 1.53 -51.51 -8.30
N CYS A 928 0.47 -51.98 -8.94
CA CYS A 928 0.02 -51.43 -10.22
C CYS A 928 -0.57 -50.01 -10.11
N THR A 929 -1.16 -49.65 -8.96
CA THR A 929 -1.80 -48.35 -8.69
C THR A 929 -0.96 -47.43 -7.83
N GLU A 930 -0.16 -47.97 -6.90
CA GLU A 930 0.59 -47.20 -5.91
C GLU A 930 2.09 -47.37 -6.07
N GLY A 931 2.80 -46.23 -5.97
CA GLY A 931 4.26 -46.20 -5.99
C GLY A 931 4.86 -46.95 -4.81
N GLY A 932 5.99 -47.60 -5.05
CA GLY A 932 6.74 -48.32 -4.03
C GLY A 932 7.60 -47.34 -3.24
N TYR A 933 7.70 -47.56 -1.94
CA TYR A 933 8.43 -46.68 -1.03
C TYR A 933 9.12 -47.50 0.05
N THR A 934 10.24 -47.00 0.55
CA THR A 934 10.90 -47.56 1.73
C THR A 934 10.44 -46.77 2.95
N THR A 935 9.72 -47.41 3.86
CA THR A 935 9.32 -46.80 5.13
C THR A 935 10.44 -47.03 6.14
N HIS A 936 11.08 -45.95 6.54
CA HIS A 936 12.06 -45.91 7.61
C HIS A 936 11.31 -45.64 8.92
N THR A 937 11.00 -46.70 9.67
CA THR A 937 10.33 -46.57 10.97
C THR A 937 11.38 -46.57 12.07
N CYS A 938 11.33 -45.61 12.98
CA CYS A 938 12.26 -45.57 14.10
C CYS A 938 11.98 -46.76 15.03
N THR A 939 13.00 -47.55 15.35
CA THR A 939 12.90 -48.69 16.29
C THR A 939 12.63 -48.28 17.74
N ARG A 940 12.63 -46.98 18.03
CA ARG A 940 12.62 -46.40 19.38
C ARG A 940 11.45 -45.44 19.63
N CYS A 941 10.73 -45.00 18.60
CA CYS A 941 9.58 -44.09 18.73
C CYS A 941 8.62 -44.23 17.53
N PRO A 942 7.37 -43.70 17.59
CA PRO A 942 6.39 -43.84 16.51
C PRO A 942 6.75 -43.11 15.21
N TYR A 943 7.84 -42.34 15.17
CA TYR A 943 8.22 -41.55 14.01
C TYR A 943 8.69 -42.44 12.86
N SER A 944 8.06 -42.28 11.70
CA SER A 944 8.44 -42.93 10.45
C SER A 944 8.45 -41.93 9.30
N TYR A 945 9.40 -42.06 8.38
CA TYR A 945 9.41 -41.30 7.12
C TYR A 945 9.58 -42.25 5.92
N THR A 946 9.17 -41.81 4.74
CA THR A 946 9.23 -42.62 3.51
C THR A 946 10.19 -42.01 2.48
N ASP A 947 11.16 -42.80 2.05
CA ASP A 947 12.21 -42.45 1.08
C ASP A 947 12.01 -43.26 -0.23
N SER A 948 12.64 -42.80 -1.32
CA SER A 948 12.75 -43.54 -2.59
C SER A 948 11.42 -43.98 -3.18
N ARG A 949 10.55 -43.01 -3.49
CA ARG A 949 9.29 -43.25 -4.21
C ARG A 949 9.58 -43.69 -5.64
N LYS A 950 9.58 -45.01 -5.90
CA LYS A 950 9.50 -45.53 -7.27
C LYS A 950 8.06 -45.38 -7.77
N PRO A 951 7.85 -44.98 -9.04
CA PRO A 951 6.50 -44.92 -9.62
C PRO A 951 5.76 -46.26 -9.46
N ALA A 952 4.43 -46.20 -9.45
CA ALA A 952 3.61 -47.41 -9.54
C ALA A 952 4.04 -48.22 -10.79
N LEU A 953 4.01 -49.56 -10.71
CA LEU A 953 4.40 -50.43 -11.82
C LEU A 953 3.51 -50.28 -13.06
N GLY A 954 2.39 -49.56 -12.92
CA GLY A 954 1.30 -49.54 -13.88
C GLY A 954 0.57 -50.88 -13.93
N HIS A 955 -0.67 -50.86 -14.40
CA HIS A 955 -1.32 -52.10 -14.80
C HIS A 955 -0.76 -52.57 -16.15
N SER A 956 -0.36 -53.84 -16.20
CA SER A 956 -0.11 -54.57 -17.44
C SER A 956 -1.33 -55.41 -17.75
N PHE A 957 -1.96 -55.16 -18.91
CA PHE A 957 -3.13 -55.88 -19.39
C PHE A 957 -2.79 -56.43 -20.77
N THR A 958 -2.31 -57.68 -20.84
CA THR A 958 -1.79 -58.22 -22.11
C THR A 958 -2.83 -59.01 -22.92
N HIS A 959 -3.92 -59.46 -22.30
CA HIS A 959 -4.91 -60.36 -22.92
C HIS A 959 -6.35 -59.90 -22.64
N TYR A 960 -6.98 -59.27 -23.64
CA TYR A 960 -8.40 -58.85 -23.59
C TYR A 960 -9.31 -59.94 -24.15
N VAL A 961 -10.39 -60.23 -23.43
CA VAL A 961 -11.43 -61.19 -23.80
C VAL A 961 -12.67 -60.43 -24.26
N TYR A 962 -13.20 -60.78 -25.44
CA TYR A 962 -14.39 -60.15 -26.02
C TYR A 962 -15.66 -60.52 -25.26
N ASN A 963 -16.45 -59.51 -24.87
CA ASN A 963 -17.72 -59.72 -24.18
C ASN A 963 -18.93 -59.49 -25.10
N ASN A 964 -18.90 -58.46 -25.95
CA ASN A 964 -19.98 -58.12 -26.89
C ASN A 964 -19.58 -57.07 -27.95
N ASP A 965 -20.18 -57.15 -29.14
CA ASP A 965 -19.87 -56.29 -30.30
C ASP A 965 -20.49 -54.89 -30.27
N ALA A 966 -19.91 -53.98 -31.06
CA ALA A 966 -20.26 -52.56 -31.13
C ALA A 966 -21.21 -52.23 -32.28
N THR A 967 -22.07 -51.22 -32.09
CA THR A 967 -23.06 -50.73 -33.06
C THR A 967 -22.96 -49.21 -33.23
N THR A 968 -23.61 -48.65 -34.25
CA THR A 968 -23.57 -47.20 -34.58
C THR A 968 -24.20 -46.29 -33.52
N GLU A 969 -24.97 -46.83 -32.60
CA GLU A 969 -25.65 -46.10 -31.52
C GLU A 969 -25.19 -46.49 -30.11
N LYS A 970 -24.47 -47.63 -29.96
CA LYS A 970 -23.97 -48.09 -28.68
C LYS A 970 -22.75 -49.00 -28.82
N ASP A 971 -21.76 -48.75 -27.99
CA ASP A 971 -20.43 -49.35 -28.06
C ASP A 971 -20.37 -50.77 -27.45
N GLY A 972 -19.50 -51.63 -27.99
CA GLY A 972 -19.27 -52.99 -27.49
C GLY A 972 -18.22 -53.01 -26.38
N THR A 973 -17.94 -54.16 -25.75
CA THR A 973 -16.88 -54.26 -24.71
C THR A 973 -16.00 -55.49 -24.79
N GLU A 974 -14.74 -55.32 -24.40
CA GLU A 974 -13.75 -56.38 -24.13
C GLU A 974 -13.10 -56.14 -22.75
N THR A 975 -12.76 -57.19 -22.01
CA THR A 975 -12.14 -57.09 -20.68
C THR A 975 -10.82 -57.83 -20.59
N ALA A 976 -9.77 -57.19 -20.08
CA ALA A 976 -8.55 -57.87 -19.63
C ALA A 976 -8.43 -57.77 -18.12
N LYS A 977 -7.99 -58.86 -17.49
CA LYS A 977 -7.51 -58.84 -16.12
C LYS A 977 -6.02 -58.49 -16.11
N CYS A 978 -5.56 -57.73 -15.13
CA CYS A 978 -4.16 -57.32 -15.05
C CYS A 978 -3.27 -58.53 -14.76
N ASP A 979 -2.16 -58.66 -15.47
CA ASP A 979 -1.24 -59.82 -15.35
C ASP A 979 -0.55 -59.87 -13.96
N ARG A 980 -0.75 -58.85 -13.12
CA ARG A 980 -0.05 -58.61 -11.85
C ARG A 980 -0.96 -58.33 -10.65
N CYS A 981 -2.27 -58.13 -10.86
CA CYS A 981 -3.24 -57.91 -9.78
C CYS A 981 -4.68 -58.19 -10.27
N ASP A 982 -5.64 -58.30 -9.36
CA ASP A 982 -7.02 -58.66 -9.73
C ASP A 982 -7.83 -57.56 -10.44
N ALA A 983 -7.25 -56.39 -10.71
CA ALA A 983 -7.89 -55.31 -11.46
C ALA A 983 -8.29 -55.78 -12.88
N ILE A 984 -9.46 -55.33 -13.35
CA ILE A 984 -10.00 -55.65 -14.67
C ILE A 984 -10.17 -54.35 -15.45
N ASP A 985 -9.44 -54.20 -16.56
CA ASP A 985 -9.68 -53.13 -17.53
C ASP A 985 -10.81 -53.55 -18.47
N THR A 986 -11.93 -52.82 -18.41
CA THR A 986 -13.09 -52.99 -19.27
C THR A 986 -13.04 -51.93 -20.36
N ARG A 987 -12.60 -52.32 -21.56
CA ARG A 987 -12.54 -51.42 -22.71
C ARG A 987 -13.85 -51.42 -23.44
N THR A 988 -14.45 -50.24 -23.58
CA THR A 988 -15.50 -50.00 -24.56
C THR A 988 -14.88 -49.91 -25.95
N LYS A 989 -15.21 -50.85 -26.83
CA LYS A 989 -14.83 -50.83 -28.24
C LYS A 989 -15.81 -49.89 -28.97
N SER A 990 -15.55 -48.58 -28.86
CA SER A 990 -16.50 -47.56 -29.30
C SER A 990 -16.37 -47.19 -30.78
N GLY A 991 -17.51 -46.96 -31.43
CA GLY A 991 -17.55 -46.43 -32.79
C GLY A 991 -17.04 -44.98 -32.84
N THR A 992 -16.05 -44.70 -33.68
CA THR A 992 -15.31 -43.42 -33.70
C THR A 992 -16.22 -42.18 -33.86
N ARG A 993 -16.11 -41.23 -32.93
CA ARG A 993 -16.66 -39.86 -33.00
C ARG A 993 -15.53 -38.84 -32.81
N ILE A 994 -15.57 -37.70 -33.51
CA ILE A 994 -14.44 -36.77 -33.75
C ILE A 994 -14.76 -35.34 -33.25
N ASN A 995 -13.72 -34.53 -32.95
CA ASN A 995 -13.81 -33.22 -32.29
C ASN A 995 -13.57 -32.04 -33.30
N PRO A 996 -14.33 -30.91 -33.29
CA PRO A 996 -14.54 -30.15 -34.56
C PRO A 996 -13.61 -28.97 -34.93
N THR A 997 -12.76 -28.43 -34.05
CA THR A 997 -12.12 -27.10 -34.29
C THR A 997 -10.63 -27.09 -34.65
N LYS A 998 -9.96 -28.25 -34.71
CA LYS A 998 -8.53 -28.34 -35.10
C LYS A 998 -8.29 -28.92 -36.51
N ASP A 999 -9.32 -29.55 -37.08
CA ASP A 999 -9.23 -30.40 -38.29
C ASP A 999 -10.13 -29.90 -39.44
N ALA A 1000 -10.26 -28.58 -39.59
CA ALA A 1000 -11.06 -27.98 -40.66
C ALA A 1000 -10.35 -28.11 -42.03
N VAL A 1001 -10.64 -29.19 -42.76
CA VAL A 1001 -10.00 -29.50 -44.06
C VAL A 1001 -10.94 -29.15 -45.22
N LEU A 1002 -10.51 -28.18 -46.04
CA LEU A 1002 -11.12 -27.86 -47.34
C LEU A 1002 -10.64 -28.87 -48.39
N LYS A 1003 -11.56 -29.66 -48.97
CA LYS A 1003 -11.28 -30.57 -50.08
C LYS A 1003 -12.04 -30.11 -51.33
N VAL A 1004 -11.28 -29.74 -52.35
CA VAL A 1004 -11.78 -29.60 -53.71
C VAL A 1004 -11.42 -30.90 -54.44
N ASN A 1005 -12.36 -31.50 -55.16
CA ASN A 1005 -12.06 -32.70 -55.93
C ASN A 1005 -11.24 -32.33 -57.17
N ASP A 1006 -10.20 -33.11 -57.47
CA ASP A 1006 -9.38 -33.01 -58.68
C ASP A 1006 -10.20 -33.34 -59.93
N GLY A 1007 -11.00 -32.37 -60.40
CA GLY A 1007 -11.41 -32.34 -61.79
C GLY A 1007 -10.17 -32.05 -62.64
N GLU A 1008 -9.82 -32.99 -63.52
CA GLU A 1008 -8.54 -33.02 -64.27
C GLU A 1008 -7.97 -31.63 -64.56
N THR A 1009 -6.81 -31.31 -63.98
CA THR A 1009 -6.18 -29.99 -64.15
C THR A 1009 -5.75 -29.69 -65.59
N THR A 1010 -5.80 -30.68 -66.49
CA THR A 1010 -5.50 -30.51 -67.93
C THR A 1010 -6.51 -31.29 -68.79
N VAL A 1011 -7.51 -30.59 -69.32
CA VAL A 1011 -8.63 -31.16 -70.11
C VAL A 1011 -8.46 -30.96 -71.61
N ASP A 1012 -9.15 -31.76 -72.42
CA ASP A 1012 -9.18 -31.55 -73.87
C ASP A 1012 -10.08 -30.38 -74.26
N TYR A 1013 -9.77 -29.70 -75.37
CA TYR A 1013 -10.47 -28.50 -75.83
C TYR A 1013 -11.98 -28.74 -76.02
N ARG A 1014 -12.80 -27.87 -75.39
CA ARG A 1014 -14.28 -27.93 -75.25
C ARG A 1014 -14.85 -29.00 -74.31
N SER A 1015 -14.03 -29.64 -73.48
CA SER A 1015 -14.54 -30.46 -72.37
C SER A 1015 -15.42 -29.63 -71.42
N ILE A 1016 -16.47 -30.23 -70.85
CA ILE A 1016 -17.32 -29.59 -69.83
C ILE A 1016 -16.81 -29.98 -68.45
N VAL A 1017 -16.43 -28.99 -67.65
CA VAL A 1017 -15.85 -29.20 -66.31
C VAL A 1017 -16.80 -28.69 -65.22
N THR A 1018 -16.89 -29.42 -64.10
CA THR A 1018 -17.66 -29.02 -62.91
C THR A 1018 -16.75 -29.02 -61.69
N VAL A 1019 -16.63 -27.86 -61.04
CA VAL A 1019 -15.82 -27.71 -59.82
C VAL A 1019 -16.70 -28.00 -58.61
N THR A 1020 -16.27 -28.91 -57.75
CA THR A 1020 -17.01 -29.30 -56.54
C THR A 1020 -16.07 -29.28 -55.33
N ALA A 1021 -16.50 -28.57 -54.29
CA ALA A 1021 -15.74 -28.39 -53.06
C ALA A 1021 -16.60 -28.73 -51.83
N SER A 1022 -15.96 -29.28 -50.81
CA SER A 1022 -16.58 -29.64 -49.53
C SER A 1022 -15.58 -29.40 -48.40
N ALA A 1023 -16.06 -29.11 -47.20
CA ALA A 1023 -15.21 -28.99 -46.02
C ALA A 1023 -15.79 -29.79 -44.85
N GLN A 1024 -14.91 -30.46 -44.11
CA GLN A 1024 -15.25 -31.10 -42.83
C GLN A 1024 -14.83 -30.16 -41.69
N GLY A 1025 -15.60 -30.13 -40.59
CA GLY A 1025 -15.28 -29.30 -39.42
C GLY A 1025 -15.66 -27.82 -39.52
N VAL A 1026 -16.54 -27.42 -40.45
CA VAL A 1026 -17.03 -26.03 -40.55
C VAL A 1026 -17.96 -25.71 -39.36
N PRO A 1027 -17.66 -24.66 -38.54
CA PRO A 1027 -18.53 -24.24 -37.45
C PRO A 1027 -19.83 -23.58 -37.95
N ASP A 1028 -20.89 -23.64 -37.14
CA ASP A 1028 -22.15 -22.95 -37.46
C ASP A 1028 -21.93 -21.43 -37.58
N GLY A 1029 -22.36 -20.86 -38.72
CA GLY A 1029 -22.20 -19.43 -39.06
C GLY A 1029 -21.23 -19.12 -40.20
N TYR A 1030 -20.57 -20.15 -40.78
CA TYR A 1030 -19.66 -20.05 -41.92
C TYR A 1030 -20.19 -20.79 -43.16
N ILE A 1031 -19.76 -20.38 -44.36
CA ILE A 1031 -20.13 -21.01 -45.66
C ILE A 1031 -18.90 -21.18 -46.57
N LEU A 1032 -18.97 -22.11 -47.52
CA LEU A 1032 -18.04 -22.19 -48.65
C LEU A 1032 -18.52 -21.32 -49.81
N ALA A 1033 -17.60 -20.58 -50.45
CA ALA A 1033 -17.89 -19.76 -51.63
C ALA A 1033 -16.84 -19.94 -52.74
N ILE A 1034 -17.30 -20.00 -53.98
CA ILE A 1034 -16.48 -20.06 -55.21
C ILE A 1034 -16.41 -18.67 -55.83
N TYR A 1035 -15.21 -18.27 -56.27
CA TYR A 1035 -14.89 -16.97 -56.85
C TYR A 1035 -14.32 -17.11 -58.26
N ASP A 1036 -14.68 -16.16 -59.12
CA ASP A 1036 -14.11 -15.94 -60.46
C ASP A 1036 -13.70 -14.46 -60.57
N GLY A 1037 -12.45 -14.18 -60.93
CA GLY A 1037 -11.93 -12.79 -61.01
C GLY A 1037 -12.12 -11.94 -59.74
N GLY A 1038 -12.26 -12.56 -58.56
CA GLY A 1038 -12.51 -11.87 -57.29
C GLY A 1038 -13.99 -11.65 -56.93
N LYS A 1039 -14.95 -12.05 -57.76
CA LYS A 1039 -16.39 -12.01 -57.45
C LYS A 1039 -16.92 -13.38 -57.05
N VAL A 1040 -17.79 -13.43 -56.04
CA VAL A 1040 -18.51 -14.66 -55.65
C VAL A 1040 -19.47 -15.06 -56.79
N ILE A 1041 -19.39 -16.33 -57.21
CA ILE A 1041 -20.27 -16.90 -58.24
C ILE A 1041 -21.23 -17.97 -57.68
N LYS A 1042 -20.90 -18.62 -56.56
CA LYS A 1042 -21.80 -19.53 -55.82
C LYS A 1042 -21.30 -19.81 -54.41
N GLY A 1043 -22.18 -20.13 -53.44
CA GLY A 1043 -21.79 -20.59 -52.10
C GLY A 1043 -22.86 -21.42 -51.39
N ASP A 1044 -22.45 -22.21 -50.40
CA ASP A 1044 -23.30 -23.09 -49.59
C ASP A 1044 -22.61 -23.49 -48.26
N SER A 1045 -23.38 -23.94 -47.27
CA SER A 1045 -23.00 -24.18 -45.87
C SER A 1045 -22.05 -25.37 -45.60
N LYS A 1046 -22.04 -26.41 -46.44
CA LYS A 1046 -21.24 -27.64 -46.21
C LYS A 1046 -20.53 -28.19 -47.45
N SER A 1047 -21.10 -28.00 -48.64
CA SER A 1047 -20.49 -28.37 -49.92
C SER A 1047 -21.09 -27.55 -51.06
N VAL A 1048 -20.27 -27.09 -52.00
CA VAL A 1048 -20.69 -26.27 -53.14
C VAL A 1048 -20.18 -26.87 -54.46
N SER A 1049 -21.06 -26.95 -55.47
CA SER A 1049 -20.73 -27.44 -56.82
C SER A 1049 -21.18 -26.45 -57.89
N TYR A 1050 -20.31 -26.18 -58.87
CA TYR A 1050 -20.53 -25.21 -59.94
C TYR A 1050 -20.03 -25.74 -61.31
N PRO A 1051 -20.91 -25.91 -62.31
CA PRO A 1051 -20.52 -26.26 -63.66
C PRO A 1051 -19.91 -25.04 -64.37
N VAL A 1052 -18.69 -25.18 -64.90
CA VAL A 1052 -17.92 -24.11 -65.52
C VAL A 1052 -18.29 -23.91 -67.01
N GLY A 1053 -18.87 -24.94 -67.65
CA GLY A 1053 -19.23 -24.94 -69.07
C GLY A 1053 -18.14 -25.53 -69.97
N GLU A 1054 -18.25 -25.34 -71.28
CA GLU A 1054 -17.19 -25.74 -72.25
C GLU A 1054 -15.92 -24.92 -72.03
N VAL A 1055 -14.79 -25.58 -71.77
CA VAL A 1055 -13.50 -24.90 -71.59
C VAL A 1055 -12.79 -24.71 -72.94
N ARG A 1056 -12.50 -23.45 -73.29
CA ARG A 1056 -11.87 -23.05 -74.56
C ARG A 1056 -10.49 -22.39 -74.41
N GLU A 1057 -10.15 -21.96 -73.20
CA GLU A 1057 -8.89 -21.31 -72.82
C GLU A 1057 -8.57 -21.64 -71.35
N GLN A 1058 -7.34 -21.41 -70.90
CA GLN A 1058 -6.96 -21.68 -69.51
C GLN A 1058 -7.68 -20.75 -68.54
N LYS A 1059 -8.21 -21.30 -67.43
CA LYS A 1059 -8.98 -20.52 -66.44
C LYS A 1059 -8.62 -20.92 -65.01
N THR A 1060 -8.62 -19.95 -64.09
CA THR A 1060 -8.39 -20.18 -62.66
C THR A 1060 -9.58 -19.67 -61.84
N LEU A 1061 -10.10 -20.51 -60.95
CA LEU A 1061 -11.13 -20.17 -59.95
C LEU A 1061 -10.54 -20.27 -58.53
N THR A 1062 -11.21 -19.74 -57.53
CA THR A 1062 -10.76 -19.84 -56.12
C THR A 1062 -11.92 -20.18 -55.21
N VAL A 1063 -11.75 -21.16 -54.31
CA VAL A 1063 -12.74 -21.54 -53.30
C VAL A 1063 -12.26 -21.05 -51.93
N LYS A 1064 -13.15 -20.49 -51.12
CA LYS A 1064 -12.84 -19.98 -49.77
C LYS A 1064 -13.91 -20.40 -48.76
N VAL A 1065 -13.52 -20.56 -47.49
CA VAL A 1065 -14.46 -20.61 -46.36
C VAL A 1065 -14.60 -19.20 -45.77
N ILE A 1066 -15.81 -18.69 -45.64
CA ILE A 1066 -16.10 -17.31 -45.22
C ILE A 1066 -17.15 -17.22 -44.12
N ASP A 1067 -17.07 -16.18 -43.28
CA ASP A 1067 -18.11 -15.82 -42.32
C ASP A 1067 -19.31 -15.12 -43.00
N LYS A 1068 -20.37 -14.88 -42.22
CA LYS A 1068 -21.58 -14.13 -42.65
C LYS A 1068 -21.32 -12.69 -43.14
N ASN A 1069 -20.14 -12.12 -42.88
CA ASN A 1069 -19.73 -10.78 -43.29
C ASN A 1069 -18.79 -10.81 -44.52
N GLY A 1070 -18.42 -11.99 -45.02
CA GLY A 1070 -17.50 -12.18 -46.15
C GLY A 1070 -16.01 -12.28 -45.79
N ASN A 1071 -15.65 -12.33 -44.51
CA ASN A 1071 -14.27 -12.50 -44.08
C ASN A 1071 -13.82 -13.95 -44.23
N VAL A 1072 -12.61 -14.17 -44.74
CA VAL A 1072 -12.05 -15.52 -44.97
C VAL A 1072 -11.59 -16.14 -43.65
N GLN A 1073 -12.05 -17.36 -43.36
CA GLN A 1073 -11.62 -18.13 -42.20
C GLN A 1073 -10.16 -18.57 -42.37
N LYS A 1074 -9.43 -18.74 -41.25
CA LYS A 1074 -8.00 -19.08 -41.25
C LYS A 1074 -7.75 -20.40 -40.55
N ASP A 1075 -6.70 -21.10 -40.96
CA ASP A 1075 -6.24 -22.35 -40.36
C ASP A 1075 -5.52 -22.13 -39.01
N GLY A 1076 -5.14 -23.22 -38.35
CA GLY A 1076 -4.42 -23.19 -37.07
C GLY A 1076 -3.02 -22.54 -37.11
N ASN A 1077 -2.53 -22.13 -38.28
CA ASN A 1077 -1.28 -21.39 -38.47
C ASN A 1077 -1.52 -19.94 -38.96
N GLY A 1078 -2.78 -19.48 -39.03
CA GLY A 1078 -3.14 -18.12 -39.42
C GLY A 1078 -3.18 -17.87 -40.94
N LYS A 1079 -3.17 -18.91 -41.77
CA LYS A 1079 -3.30 -18.80 -43.23
C LYS A 1079 -4.77 -18.91 -43.66
N ASP A 1080 -5.18 -18.09 -44.61
CA ASP A 1080 -6.53 -18.13 -45.19
C ASP A 1080 -6.87 -19.53 -45.75
N LEU A 1081 -8.02 -20.09 -45.33
CA LEU A 1081 -8.59 -21.33 -45.84
C LEU A 1081 -9.21 -21.11 -47.22
N SER A 1082 -8.32 -21.03 -48.21
CA SER A 1082 -8.67 -20.86 -49.62
C SER A 1082 -7.78 -21.69 -50.54
N GLU A 1083 -8.38 -22.31 -51.55
CA GLU A 1083 -7.70 -23.17 -52.52
C GLU A 1083 -8.00 -22.69 -53.96
N ALA A 1084 -7.00 -22.75 -54.84
CA ALA A 1084 -7.11 -22.24 -56.22
C ALA A 1084 -7.19 -23.41 -57.23
N VAL A 1085 -8.24 -23.42 -58.04
CA VAL A 1085 -8.50 -24.46 -59.03
C VAL A 1085 -8.09 -23.95 -60.41
N LYS A 1086 -7.03 -24.52 -60.97
CA LYS A 1086 -6.55 -24.23 -62.33
C LYS A 1086 -7.07 -25.28 -63.30
N ILE A 1087 -7.65 -24.82 -64.41
CA ILE A 1087 -8.12 -25.65 -65.51
C ILE A 1087 -7.29 -25.27 -66.73
N GLU A 1088 -6.39 -26.16 -67.13
CA GLU A 1088 -5.53 -26.01 -68.31
C GLU A 1088 -6.10 -26.82 -69.49
N VAL A 1089 -5.75 -26.44 -70.72
CA VAL A 1089 -6.19 -27.14 -71.94
C VAL A 1089 -5.00 -27.88 -72.56
N LYS A 1090 -5.17 -29.16 -72.91
CA LYS A 1090 -4.14 -29.97 -73.57
C LYS A 1090 -3.90 -29.50 -75.01
N ASP A 1091 -2.70 -28.95 -75.26
CA ASP A 1091 -2.34 -28.40 -76.56
C ASP A 1091 -1.80 -29.46 -77.53
N GLY A 1092 -2.65 -30.43 -77.89
CA GLY A 1092 -2.32 -31.59 -78.73
C GLY A 1092 -1.95 -31.29 -80.19
N PHE A 1093 -1.70 -30.03 -80.54
CA PHE A 1093 -1.33 -29.58 -81.89
C PHE A 1093 0.19 -29.66 -82.13
N PHE A 1094 1.01 -29.24 -81.16
CA PHE A 1094 2.47 -29.15 -81.36
C PHE A 1094 3.18 -30.51 -81.38
N ASP A 1095 2.81 -31.46 -80.50
CA ASP A 1095 3.47 -32.77 -80.46
C ASP A 1095 3.22 -33.61 -81.73
N LYS A 1096 2.03 -33.48 -82.33
CA LYS A 1096 1.73 -34.11 -83.63
C LYS A 1096 2.52 -33.46 -84.77
N LEU A 1097 2.77 -32.15 -84.71
CA LEU A 1097 3.58 -31.43 -85.67
C LEU A 1097 5.07 -31.86 -85.58
N ILE A 1098 5.60 -31.97 -84.37
CA ILE A 1098 6.99 -32.39 -84.11
C ILE A 1098 7.22 -33.86 -84.50
N ALA A 1099 6.27 -34.75 -84.22
CA ALA A 1099 6.35 -36.15 -84.66
C ALA A 1099 6.34 -36.29 -86.19
N PHE A 1100 5.57 -35.47 -86.91
CA PHE A 1100 5.56 -35.44 -88.38
C PHE A 1100 6.91 -34.96 -88.94
N PHE A 1101 7.48 -33.87 -88.42
CA PHE A 1101 8.79 -33.39 -88.85
C PHE A 1101 9.94 -34.35 -88.52
N LYS A 1102 9.92 -35.01 -87.35
CA LYS A 1102 10.89 -36.06 -86.98
C LYS A 1102 10.77 -37.32 -87.87
N GLY A 1103 9.65 -37.52 -88.56
CA GLY A 1103 9.48 -38.59 -89.56
C GLY A 1103 9.90 -38.23 -90.99
N LEU A 1104 10.00 -36.93 -91.33
CA LEU A 1104 10.21 -36.48 -92.71
C LEU A 1104 11.68 -36.12 -93.05
N PHE A 1105 12.51 -35.80 -92.04
CA PHE A 1105 13.92 -35.45 -92.25
C PHE A 1105 14.83 -36.17 -91.25
N GLY A 1106 15.62 -37.12 -91.76
CA GLY A 1106 16.74 -37.70 -91.01
C GLY A 1106 17.94 -36.75 -91.00
N LEU A 1107 18.73 -36.84 -89.92
CA LEU A 1107 20.00 -36.12 -89.66
C LEU A 1107 19.88 -34.60 -89.42
N LEU A 1108 19.87 -34.20 -88.14
CA LEU A 1108 20.77 -33.20 -87.50
C LEU A 1108 20.37 -32.99 -86.01
N PRO A 1109 21.23 -32.43 -85.14
CA PRO A 1109 21.07 -32.49 -83.68
C PRO A 1109 20.01 -31.53 -83.13
N GLU A 1110 19.49 -31.87 -81.94
CA GLU A 1110 18.39 -31.15 -81.31
C GLU A 1110 18.70 -29.67 -81.01
N ILE A 1111 17.94 -28.81 -81.66
CA ILE A 1111 17.73 -27.42 -81.28
C ILE A 1111 16.95 -27.41 -79.97
N LYS A 1112 17.50 -26.77 -78.92
CA LYS A 1112 16.71 -26.37 -77.75
C LYS A 1112 16.26 -24.93 -77.92
N ILE A 1113 14.94 -24.74 -77.91
CA ILE A 1113 14.25 -23.50 -77.54
C ILE A 1113 13.96 -23.60 -76.04
#